data_AF-A0A7C3FIN7-F1
#
_entry.id   AF-A0A7C3FIN7-F1
#
_cell.length_a   1.000
_cell.length_b   1.000
_cell.length_c   1.000
_cell.angle_alpha   90.00
_cell.angle_beta   90.00
_cell.angle_gamma   90.00
#
_symmetry.space_group_name_H-M   'P 1'
#
loop_
_entity.id
_entity.type
_entity.pdbx_description
1 polymer ?
#
loop_
_entity_poly.entity_id
_entity_poly.type
_entity_poly.pdbx_seq_one_letter_code
_entity_poly.pdbx_strand_id
1 'polypeptide(L)'
;MKSMTSTLILLLLFSLVVTCCVPEPPVTPTFPAATQPSPPTPTATTMPEGISIIVNNHADEGPGSFRQALNDAQPGDTLLFDPATFSPESPATITLESSLPPLDQGYITIDASDAGVILDGSLLAGNSAFGLDIISSGNTIQGLELVNFSGYAIGLFGGAQDNLIGGDPLLGDGPNGQGNSMISNGVGINIWDPETTHNTIMGNFIGTDAQDQAGLGNGTGIYLQEASHHMLGPGNTIAHNWEIGIAIAGSSATGNTITRNDIRANARFDICLQNGGNLELQPPMIAGFDLAAGRVMGFTCAACTVEVFSAQGHGILMFEGSAEADAEGFFGITNPTPFQGESLTLTATDPAGNTSSFAQHTTGDSQLAALQSNNDNPLSRFVSMPADQLDDNRIGDMSSLHDGFDTTEAANLYLATSNSFGLTHKRLSLDYFDWSEVIEADPPAYSRFEVNPVHDQLITDFVESGVTLHYGLVFWDDQIEPVSTGYARFRDEAEIERYLEYARFIVRHFKGRIDYYEILNETFFSEFSHFSQQNIEVSDYIEVVRRVVEVIHAEDPEAKVIVGSAPGIFDRDCAAYQFAVLSSDEIMPIVDAVAWHMGSYPMPFGGPISYLYQVPETLVYIESTAREHGFTGEFIAEELGWPTEHNPSPSTPWFMFSEILAAKYYGRSILEHQARGHITSLAGLAYEAGFPKMTVISNLATLLDQAEPVSLDISLDSSVDNIDAYAFEYNDGGLMLALWLDGFASDTNGIAVSTTVTLPEITASEVTGVDILFSIEQLLRFDQTTAGLKIPDVLVRDYPIILRIATEPSAQP
;
A
#
# COMPACT_ATOMS: atom_id res chain seq x y z
N MET A 1 -28.52 -5.57 -23.99
CA MET A 1 -29.06 -4.74 -25.10
C MET A 1 -28.15 -3.52 -25.26
N LYS A 2 -27.34 -3.52 -26.33
CA LYS A 2 -26.56 -2.41 -26.96
C LYS A 2 -25.67 -1.55 -26.04
N SER A 3 -24.34 -1.76 -25.99
CA SER A 3 -23.28 -1.36 -26.94
C SER A 3 -23.16 0.16 -27.17
N MET A 4 -22.04 0.75 -26.75
CA MET A 4 -21.37 1.80 -27.53
C MET A 4 -19.86 1.59 -27.48
N THR A 5 -19.32 1.39 -28.68
CA THR A 5 -17.92 1.22 -29.05
C THR A 5 -17.30 2.56 -29.47
N SER A 6 -16.10 2.85 -28.95
CA SER A 6 -14.85 3.25 -29.65
C SER A 6 -14.75 4.55 -30.50
N THR A 7 -13.47 4.94 -30.70
CA THR A 7 -12.81 5.92 -31.61
C THR A 7 -12.70 7.40 -31.17
N LEU A 8 -11.58 8.16 -31.28
CA LEU A 8 -10.29 8.03 -32.01
C LEU A 8 -9.28 9.18 -31.61
N ILE A 9 -8.03 8.82 -31.23
CA ILE A 9 -6.67 9.33 -31.63
C ILE A 9 -6.39 10.85 -31.88
N LEU A 10 -5.33 11.39 -31.25
CA LEU A 10 -4.24 12.13 -31.94
C LEU A 10 -2.88 12.11 -31.19
N LEU A 11 -1.85 11.56 -31.86
CA LEU A 11 -0.42 11.59 -31.50
C LEU A 11 0.23 12.97 -31.76
N LEU A 12 1.29 13.31 -31.01
CA LEU A 12 2.46 14.03 -31.54
C LEU A 12 3.74 13.74 -30.72
N LEU A 13 4.77 13.28 -31.43
CA LEU A 13 6.15 12.96 -31.02
C LEU A 13 7.03 14.22 -30.84
N PHE A 14 8.07 14.16 -29.98
CA PHE A 14 9.50 14.17 -30.38
C PHE A 14 10.49 13.96 -29.20
N SER A 15 11.48 13.12 -29.45
CA SER A 15 12.63 12.68 -28.64
C SER A 15 13.82 13.66 -28.59
N LEU A 16 14.68 13.61 -27.57
CA LEU A 16 16.15 13.41 -27.74
C LEU A 16 16.95 13.16 -26.42
N VAL A 17 17.47 11.93 -26.30
CA VAL A 17 18.81 11.41 -25.93
C VAL A 17 19.70 12.09 -24.85
N VAL A 18 20.09 11.22 -23.91
CA VAL A 18 21.09 11.21 -22.81
C VAL A 18 22.54 11.53 -23.22
N THR A 19 23.32 12.18 -22.35
CA THR A 19 24.69 11.73 -21.98
C THR A 19 25.22 12.41 -20.71
N CYS A 20 25.71 11.56 -19.79
CA CYS A 20 26.29 11.85 -18.48
C CYS A 20 27.65 12.56 -18.54
N CYS A 21 27.98 13.31 -17.48
CA CYS A 21 29.28 13.27 -16.77
C CYS A 21 29.35 14.31 -15.62
N VAL A 22 29.67 13.86 -14.40
CA VAL A 22 30.14 14.61 -13.21
C VAL A 22 31.38 13.81 -12.72
N PRO A 23 32.54 14.40 -12.31
CA PRO A 23 32.78 15.17 -11.05
C PRO A 23 33.71 16.39 -11.22
N GLU A 24 33.99 17.35 -10.31
CA GLU A 24 33.98 17.54 -8.85
C GLU A 24 34.09 19.09 -8.55
N PRO A 25 33.95 19.60 -7.31
CA PRO A 25 33.95 21.05 -6.94
C PRO A 25 35.33 21.51 -6.38
N PRO A 26 35.54 22.73 -5.81
CA PRO A 26 34.98 24.07 -6.08
C PRO A 26 36.09 25.13 -6.29
N VAL A 27 35.79 26.25 -6.95
CA VAL A 27 36.49 27.54 -6.71
C VAL A 27 35.48 28.67 -6.82
N THR A 28 35.26 29.40 -5.73
CA THR A 28 34.40 30.58 -5.65
C THR A 28 35.08 31.79 -6.30
N PRO A 29 34.51 32.41 -7.35
CA PRO A 29 34.89 33.74 -7.76
C PRO A 29 33.74 34.70 -7.44
N THR A 30 34.00 35.63 -6.52
CA THR A 30 33.17 36.80 -6.29
C THR A 30 33.16 37.69 -7.53
N PHE A 31 32.04 37.73 -8.25
CA PHE A 31 31.78 38.70 -9.31
C PHE A 31 30.77 39.75 -8.87
N PRO A 32 30.95 41.02 -9.27
CA PRO A 32 30.17 42.15 -8.79
C PRO A 32 28.73 42.10 -9.31
N ALA A 33 27.79 42.52 -8.45
CA ALA A 33 26.37 42.56 -8.72
C ALA A 33 26.06 43.21 -10.08
N ALA A 34 25.56 42.41 -11.02
CA ALA A 34 24.90 42.91 -12.21
C ALA A 34 23.60 43.60 -11.75
N THR A 35 23.49 44.89 -12.04
CA THR A 35 22.28 45.68 -11.86
C THR A 35 21.23 45.18 -12.84
N GLN A 36 20.39 44.25 -12.38
CA GLN A 36 19.12 43.94 -13.01
C GLN A 36 18.30 45.25 -13.08
N PRO A 37 17.68 45.60 -14.23
CA PRO A 37 16.70 46.66 -14.25
C PRO A 37 15.58 46.25 -13.29
N SER A 38 15.24 47.12 -12.35
CA SER A 38 14.12 46.91 -11.43
C SER A 38 12.89 46.50 -12.23
N PRO A 39 12.11 45.50 -11.77
CA PRO A 39 10.78 45.25 -12.33
C PRO A 39 10.02 46.58 -12.36
N PRO A 40 9.20 46.86 -13.37
CA PRO A 40 8.33 48.03 -13.31
C PRO A 40 7.58 47.95 -11.98
N THR A 41 7.75 48.98 -11.14
CA THR A 41 6.96 49.13 -9.92
C THR A 41 5.51 48.91 -10.34
N PRO A 42 4.76 47.94 -9.76
CA PRO A 42 3.36 47.79 -10.07
C PRO A 42 2.74 49.15 -9.81
N THR A 43 2.15 49.73 -10.85
CA THR A 43 1.37 50.94 -10.70
C THR A 43 0.31 50.54 -9.68
N ALA A 44 0.39 51.05 -8.46
CA ALA A 44 -0.66 50.89 -7.47
C ALA A 44 -1.88 51.62 -8.02
N THR A 45 -2.65 50.93 -8.87
CA THR A 45 -4.06 51.22 -9.04
C THR A 45 -4.64 51.10 -7.64
N THR A 46 -4.91 52.24 -7.03
CA THR A 46 -5.69 52.30 -5.80
C THR A 46 -6.97 51.53 -6.07
N MET A 47 -7.15 50.39 -5.39
CA MET A 47 -8.42 49.67 -5.36
C MET A 47 -9.52 50.69 -5.06
N PRO A 48 -10.64 50.68 -5.78
CA PRO A 48 -11.78 51.53 -5.44
C PRO A 48 -12.14 51.30 -3.96
N GLU A 49 -12.52 52.36 -3.26
CA GLU A 49 -13.12 52.22 -1.93
C GLU A 49 -14.48 51.55 -2.12
N GLY A 50 -14.56 50.25 -1.82
CA GLY A 50 -15.78 49.48 -1.98
C GLY A 50 -16.89 49.91 -1.03
N ILE A 51 -18.12 49.54 -1.36
CA ILE A 51 -19.32 49.84 -0.58
C ILE A 51 -19.91 48.57 0.03
N SER A 52 -20.72 48.75 1.06
CA SER A 52 -21.54 47.67 1.59
C SER A 52 -22.88 47.58 0.84
N ILE A 53 -23.16 46.43 0.25
CA ILE A 53 -24.44 46.10 -0.38
C ILE A 53 -25.21 45.20 0.59
N ILE A 54 -26.39 45.65 1.04
CA ILE A 54 -27.19 44.91 2.02
C ILE A 54 -28.23 44.04 1.29
N VAL A 55 -28.14 42.73 1.49
CA VAL A 55 -29.15 41.74 1.12
C VAL A 55 -30.22 41.70 2.22
N ASN A 56 -31.47 42.01 1.87
CA ASN A 56 -32.57 42.16 2.84
C ASN A 56 -33.86 41.48 2.37
N ASN A 57 -33.73 40.50 1.48
CA ASN A 57 -34.82 39.70 0.97
C ASN A 57 -34.34 38.28 0.67
N HIS A 58 -35.22 37.31 0.93
CA HIS A 58 -35.01 35.88 0.76
C HIS A 58 -35.43 35.32 -0.63
N ALA A 59 -35.98 36.15 -1.51
CA ALA A 59 -36.32 35.73 -2.88
C ALA A 59 -35.07 35.49 -3.74
N ASP A 60 -35.16 34.54 -4.69
CA ASP A 60 -34.08 34.22 -5.64
C ASP A 60 -33.67 35.42 -6.51
N GLU A 61 -34.61 36.30 -6.83
CA GLU A 61 -34.38 37.48 -7.67
C GLU A 61 -35.17 38.72 -7.22
N GLY A 62 -34.83 39.86 -7.83
CA GLY A 62 -35.49 41.15 -7.61
C GLY A 62 -34.76 42.06 -6.61
N PRO A 63 -35.28 43.27 -6.36
CA PRO A 63 -34.61 44.26 -5.51
C PRO A 63 -34.33 43.72 -4.10
N GLY A 64 -33.09 43.89 -3.62
CA GLY A 64 -32.66 43.45 -2.30
C GLY A 64 -32.33 41.96 -2.17
N SER A 65 -32.45 41.18 -3.25
CA SER A 65 -32.04 39.77 -3.29
C SER A 65 -30.52 39.62 -3.37
N PHE A 66 -30.03 38.45 -2.96
CA PHE A 66 -28.61 38.09 -3.08
C PHE A 66 -28.14 38.08 -4.54
N ARG A 67 -28.96 37.56 -5.47
CA ARG A 67 -28.68 37.57 -6.91
C ARG A 67 -28.53 38.99 -7.46
N GLN A 68 -29.36 39.93 -7.04
CA GLN A 68 -29.22 41.33 -7.45
C GLN A 68 -27.91 41.92 -6.89
N ALA A 69 -27.59 41.63 -5.63
CA ALA A 69 -26.34 42.08 -5.02
C ALA A 69 -25.09 41.56 -5.75
N LEU A 70 -25.09 40.29 -6.16
CA LEU A 70 -24.00 39.71 -6.97
C LEU A 70 -23.84 40.40 -8.34
N ASN A 71 -24.95 40.77 -8.99
CA ASN A 71 -24.89 41.49 -10.28
C ASN A 71 -24.44 42.94 -10.13
N ASP A 72 -24.74 43.59 -9.00
CA ASP A 72 -24.41 44.99 -8.76
C ASP A 72 -22.99 45.18 -8.21
N ALA A 73 -22.41 44.13 -7.60
CA ALA A 73 -21.12 44.15 -6.95
C ALA A 73 -19.99 44.62 -7.87
N GLN A 74 -19.12 45.46 -7.33
CA GLN A 74 -17.89 45.92 -7.95
C GLN A 74 -16.67 45.55 -7.10
N PRO A 75 -15.46 45.46 -7.69
CA PRO A 75 -14.25 45.11 -6.94
C PRO A 75 -14.05 45.98 -5.70
N GLY A 76 -13.90 45.35 -4.55
CA GLY A 76 -13.78 45.96 -3.22
C GLY A 76 -15.07 45.96 -2.39
N ASP A 77 -16.23 45.69 -3.00
CA ASP A 77 -17.52 45.70 -2.31
C ASP A 77 -17.68 44.56 -1.30
N THR A 78 -18.51 44.79 -0.30
CA THR A 78 -18.90 43.78 0.71
C THR A 78 -20.40 43.56 0.67
N LEU A 79 -20.83 42.32 0.42
CA LEU A 79 -22.21 41.89 0.49
C LEU A 79 -22.50 41.42 1.91
N LEU A 80 -23.36 42.16 2.61
CA LEU A 80 -23.79 41.89 3.97
C LEU A 80 -25.26 41.45 3.98
N PHE A 81 -25.63 40.59 4.92
CA PHE A 81 -27.01 40.13 5.08
C PHE A 81 -27.67 40.81 6.28
N ASP A 82 -28.86 41.38 6.08
CA ASP A 82 -29.60 42.05 7.14
C ASP A 82 -30.06 41.04 8.22
N PRO A 83 -29.58 41.11 9.47
CA PRO A 83 -29.97 40.16 10.52
C PRO A 83 -31.46 40.22 10.90
N ALA A 84 -32.16 41.31 10.54
CA ALA A 84 -33.61 41.38 10.68
C ALA A 84 -34.35 40.47 9.67
N THR A 85 -33.71 40.17 8.55
CA THR A 85 -34.22 39.25 7.51
C THR A 85 -33.65 37.85 7.69
N PHE A 86 -32.34 37.74 7.99
CA PHE A 86 -31.59 36.50 8.15
C PHE A 86 -31.15 36.34 9.61
N SER A 87 -32.10 36.04 10.47
CA SER A 87 -31.84 35.97 11.92
C SER A 87 -30.78 34.91 12.24
N PRO A 88 -29.75 35.25 13.03
CA PRO A 88 -28.77 34.26 13.50
C PRO A 88 -29.39 33.10 14.31
N GLU A 89 -30.41 33.41 15.12
CA GLU A 89 -31.10 32.42 15.95
C GLU A 89 -32.12 31.58 15.16
N SER A 90 -32.51 32.03 13.97
CA SER A 90 -33.49 31.38 13.12
C SER A 90 -33.13 31.62 11.64
N PRO A 91 -32.17 30.85 11.11
CA PRO A 91 -31.68 31.02 9.74
C PRO A 91 -32.79 31.02 8.70
N ALA A 92 -32.62 31.82 7.66
CA ALA A 92 -33.58 31.97 6.56
C ALA A 92 -33.00 31.44 5.24
N THR A 93 -33.85 30.78 4.47
CA THR A 93 -33.47 30.12 3.21
C THR A 93 -33.75 31.00 2.00
N ILE A 94 -32.76 31.08 1.11
CA ILE A 94 -32.87 31.50 -0.29
C ILE A 94 -32.90 30.23 -1.14
N THR A 95 -34.08 29.83 -1.61
CA THR A 95 -34.21 28.69 -2.53
C THR A 95 -33.91 29.16 -3.95
N LEU A 96 -32.89 28.56 -4.57
CA LEU A 96 -32.41 29.00 -5.89
C LEU A 96 -33.24 28.38 -7.01
N GLU A 97 -33.79 29.22 -7.90
CA GLU A 97 -34.55 28.77 -9.08
C GLU A 97 -33.63 28.58 -10.31
N SER A 98 -32.42 29.14 -10.27
CA SER A 98 -31.38 29.02 -11.29
C SER A 98 -29.98 29.24 -10.69
N SER A 99 -28.91 28.86 -11.40
CA SER A 99 -27.53 29.10 -10.94
C SER A 99 -27.30 30.59 -10.66
N LEU A 100 -26.58 30.91 -9.58
CA LEU A 100 -26.22 32.29 -9.23
C LEU A 100 -25.23 32.87 -10.27
N PRO A 101 -25.20 34.20 -10.47
CA PRO A 101 -24.15 34.83 -11.25
C PRO A 101 -22.77 34.49 -10.67
N PRO A 102 -21.77 34.16 -11.50
CA PRO A 102 -20.42 33.86 -11.01
C PRO A 102 -19.74 35.13 -10.47
N LEU A 103 -18.81 34.97 -9.53
CA LEU A 103 -17.89 36.03 -9.13
C LEU A 103 -16.79 36.17 -10.19
N ASP A 104 -16.97 37.11 -11.11
CA ASP A 104 -16.05 37.36 -12.24
C ASP A 104 -15.29 38.70 -12.15
N GLN A 105 -15.60 39.54 -11.15
CA GLN A 105 -14.98 40.86 -11.00
C GLN A 105 -13.73 40.86 -10.11
N GLY A 106 -13.68 39.93 -9.14
CA GLY A 106 -12.63 39.83 -8.13
C GLY A 106 -12.79 40.82 -6.97
N TYR A 107 -12.08 40.56 -5.88
CA TYR A 107 -12.05 41.40 -4.67
C TYR A 107 -13.42 41.65 -4.02
N ILE A 108 -14.35 40.69 -4.13
CA ILE A 108 -15.66 40.74 -3.49
C ILE A 108 -15.61 40.04 -2.13
N THR A 109 -16.18 40.65 -1.10
CA THR A 109 -16.42 39.97 0.18
C THR A 109 -17.90 39.64 0.31
N ILE A 110 -18.24 38.36 0.48
CA ILE A 110 -19.56 37.88 0.87
C ILE A 110 -19.48 37.51 2.34
N ASP A 111 -20.18 38.25 3.18
CA ASP A 111 -20.07 38.13 4.63
C ASP A 111 -21.44 37.94 5.29
N ALA A 112 -21.70 36.69 5.67
CA ALA A 112 -22.86 36.27 6.44
C ALA A 112 -22.49 35.94 7.90
N SER A 113 -21.33 36.36 8.41
CA SER A 113 -20.85 35.93 9.73
C SER A 113 -21.77 36.33 10.89
N ASP A 114 -22.56 37.39 10.72
CA ASP A 114 -23.52 37.91 11.70
C ASP A 114 -24.99 37.58 11.35
N ALA A 115 -25.23 36.65 10.42
CA ALA A 115 -26.55 36.31 9.90
C ALA A 115 -26.75 34.80 9.75
N GLY A 116 -28.00 34.35 9.78
CA GLY A 116 -28.37 32.96 9.47
C GLY A 116 -28.84 32.82 8.03
N VAL A 117 -27.93 32.54 7.09
CA VAL A 117 -28.22 32.48 5.65
C VAL A 117 -28.06 31.07 5.11
N ILE A 118 -29.13 30.50 4.55
CA ILE A 118 -29.10 29.19 3.89
C ILE A 118 -29.33 29.38 2.38
N LEU A 119 -28.43 28.89 1.55
CA LEU A 119 -28.60 28.76 0.11
C LEU A 119 -29.02 27.32 -0.20
N ASP A 120 -30.23 27.13 -0.73
CA ASP A 120 -30.79 25.82 -1.03
C ASP A 120 -30.87 25.57 -2.54
N GLY A 121 -30.09 24.59 -3.01
CA GLY A 121 -30.01 24.16 -4.40
C GLY A 121 -31.06 23.12 -4.81
N SER A 122 -32.02 22.77 -3.95
CA SER A 122 -32.96 21.65 -4.16
C SER A 122 -33.83 21.74 -5.43
N LEU A 123 -34.01 22.93 -6.01
CA LEU A 123 -34.73 23.13 -7.26
C LEU A 123 -33.83 23.12 -8.51
N LEU A 124 -32.51 23.11 -8.34
CA LEU A 124 -31.56 23.04 -9.45
C LEU A 124 -31.43 21.59 -9.93
N ALA A 125 -31.36 21.40 -11.25
CA ALA A 125 -31.28 20.08 -11.87
C ALA A 125 -30.22 20.01 -12.97
N GLY A 126 -29.63 18.82 -13.15
CA GLY A 126 -28.64 18.57 -14.20
C GLY A 126 -27.31 19.29 -13.95
N ASN A 127 -26.56 19.57 -15.03
CA ASN A 127 -25.22 20.17 -15.01
C ASN A 127 -25.19 21.67 -14.63
N SER A 128 -26.16 22.13 -13.84
CA SER A 128 -26.30 23.52 -13.38
C SER A 128 -26.64 23.61 -11.89
N ALA A 129 -26.62 22.47 -11.19
CA ALA A 129 -26.89 22.38 -9.75
C ALA A 129 -25.63 22.72 -8.92
N PHE A 130 -25.10 23.91 -9.16
CA PHE A 130 -23.93 24.49 -8.51
C PHE A 130 -24.34 25.67 -7.65
N GLY A 131 -23.70 25.85 -6.49
CA GLY A 131 -23.96 26.96 -5.58
C GLY A 131 -23.31 28.26 -6.03
N LEU A 132 -22.06 28.49 -5.63
CA LEU A 132 -21.28 29.69 -5.98
C LEU A 132 -20.09 29.32 -6.88
N ASP A 133 -20.05 29.94 -8.06
CA ASP A 133 -18.90 29.88 -8.97
C ASP A 133 -17.98 31.09 -8.74
N ILE A 134 -16.70 30.83 -8.52
CA ILE A 134 -15.65 31.83 -8.32
C ILE A 134 -14.64 31.69 -9.44
N ILE A 135 -14.67 32.66 -10.37
CA ILE A 135 -13.81 32.69 -11.56
C ILE A 135 -12.89 33.92 -11.60
N SER A 136 -12.67 34.51 -10.44
CA SER A 136 -11.87 35.72 -10.24
C SER A 136 -11.06 35.63 -8.95
N SER A 137 -10.16 36.59 -8.75
CA SER A 137 -9.19 36.56 -7.65
C SER A 137 -9.54 37.49 -6.49
N GLY A 138 -9.02 37.19 -5.30
CA GLY A 138 -9.06 38.07 -4.14
C GLY A 138 -10.42 38.15 -3.42
N ASN A 139 -11.32 37.20 -3.64
CA ASN A 139 -12.64 37.17 -3.00
C ASN A 139 -12.58 36.54 -1.60
N THR A 140 -13.51 36.90 -0.73
CA THR A 140 -13.70 36.32 0.61
C THR A 140 -15.13 35.85 0.76
N ILE A 141 -15.36 34.59 1.14
CA ILE A 141 -16.69 34.00 1.31
C ILE A 141 -16.80 33.40 2.72
N GLN A 142 -17.69 33.92 3.56
CA GLN A 142 -17.76 33.55 4.98
C GLN A 142 -19.20 33.55 5.52
N GLY A 143 -19.47 32.66 6.46
CA GLY A 143 -20.72 32.58 7.24
C GLY A 143 -21.93 31.94 6.54
N LEU A 144 -21.79 31.41 5.33
CA LEU A 144 -22.91 30.84 4.57
C LEU A 144 -23.20 29.38 4.98
N GLU A 145 -24.46 28.97 4.88
CA GLU A 145 -24.85 27.56 4.83
C GLU A 145 -25.30 27.22 3.39
N LEU A 146 -24.73 26.18 2.79
CA LEU A 146 -25.00 25.76 1.41
C LEU A 146 -25.46 24.30 1.37
N VAL A 147 -26.68 24.07 0.87
CA VAL A 147 -27.36 22.78 0.98
C VAL A 147 -27.97 22.29 -0.34
N ASN A 148 -28.01 20.97 -0.50
CA ASN A 148 -28.74 20.25 -1.57
C ASN A 148 -28.30 20.58 -3.01
N PHE A 149 -27.02 20.88 -3.22
CA PHE A 149 -26.45 21.02 -4.57
C PHE A 149 -26.02 19.65 -5.10
N SER A 150 -26.71 19.11 -6.11
CA SER A 150 -26.31 17.83 -6.71
C SER A 150 -24.95 17.86 -7.43
N GLY A 151 -24.44 19.06 -7.74
CA GLY A 151 -23.04 19.31 -8.12
C GLY A 151 -22.19 19.69 -6.90
N TYR A 152 -21.60 20.89 -6.92
CA TYR A 152 -20.80 21.43 -5.82
C TYR A 152 -21.45 22.63 -5.13
N ALA A 153 -21.16 22.85 -3.84
CA ALA A 153 -21.60 24.04 -3.13
C ALA A 153 -20.79 25.29 -3.52
N ILE A 154 -19.46 25.19 -3.55
CA ILE A 154 -18.57 26.27 -4.02
C ILE A 154 -17.57 25.72 -5.03
N GLY A 155 -17.44 26.38 -6.18
CA GLY A 155 -16.51 26.06 -7.26
C GLY A 155 -15.47 27.15 -7.48
N LEU A 156 -14.18 26.80 -7.53
CA LEU A 156 -13.08 27.71 -7.89
C LEU A 156 -12.42 27.21 -9.18
N PHE A 157 -12.38 28.07 -10.21
CA PHE A 157 -11.83 27.73 -11.51
C PHE A 157 -11.55 28.99 -12.35
N GLY A 158 -11.14 28.84 -13.60
CA GLY A 158 -10.94 29.95 -14.53
C GLY A 158 -9.76 30.85 -14.17
N GLY A 159 -8.75 30.31 -13.49
CA GLY A 159 -7.59 31.07 -13.04
C GLY A 159 -7.84 31.86 -11.75
N ALA A 160 -8.81 31.46 -10.94
CA ALA A 160 -9.13 32.12 -9.67
C ALA A 160 -7.98 31.97 -8.65
N GLN A 161 -7.50 33.09 -8.11
CA GLN A 161 -6.36 33.12 -7.19
C GLN A 161 -6.60 33.95 -5.94
N ASP A 162 -5.85 33.67 -4.87
CA ASP A 162 -5.85 34.47 -3.63
C ASP A 162 -7.26 34.63 -3.00
N ASN A 163 -8.15 33.66 -3.18
CA ASN A 163 -9.47 33.67 -2.55
C ASN A 163 -9.41 33.04 -1.15
N LEU A 164 -10.23 33.57 -0.23
CA LEU A 164 -10.44 33.03 1.12
C LEU A 164 -11.85 32.45 1.24
N ILE A 165 -11.96 31.15 1.50
CA ILE A 165 -13.22 30.48 1.78
C ILE A 165 -13.24 30.08 3.25
N GLY A 166 -14.10 30.75 4.02
CA GLY A 166 -14.26 30.61 5.47
C GLY A 166 -13.47 31.67 6.25
N GLY A 167 -13.11 31.36 7.49
CA GLY A 167 -12.51 32.28 8.44
C GLY A 167 -12.43 31.70 9.85
N ASP A 168 -12.52 32.51 10.89
CA ASP A 168 -12.63 32.01 12.27
C ASP A 168 -14.11 31.72 12.62
N PRO A 169 -14.52 30.45 12.81
CA PRO A 169 -15.90 30.12 13.15
C PRO A 169 -16.34 30.63 14.54
N LEU A 170 -15.42 31.16 15.36
CA LEU A 170 -15.72 31.79 16.65
C LEU A 170 -16.01 33.30 16.52
N LEU A 171 -15.87 33.89 15.33
CA LEU A 171 -16.13 35.29 15.07
C LEU A 171 -17.46 35.47 14.32
N GLY A 172 -18.34 36.29 14.89
CA GLY A 172 -19.66 36.62 14.34
C GLY A 172 -20.80 36.07 15.18
N ASP A 173 -21.99 36.66 15.02
CA ASP A 173 -23.20 36.27 15.75
C ASP A 173 -23.99 35.11 15.07
N GLY A 174 -23.66 34.80 13.80
CA GLY A 174 -24.29 33.75 12.98
C GLY A 174 -23.99 32.33 13.45
N PRO A 175 -24.76 31.32 13.01
CA PRO A 175 -24.62 29.93 13.46
C PRO A 175 -23.25 29.32 13.18
N ASN A 176 -22.54 29.82 12.15
CA ASN A 176 -21.24 29.31 11.71
C ASN A 176 -20.08 30.29 11.97
N GLY A 177 -20.33 31.46 12.57
CA GLY A 177 -19.36 32.56 12.58
C GLY A 177 -18.85 32.88 11.17
N GLN A 178 -17.55 33.04 10.97
CA GLN A 178 -16.96 33.21 9.63
C GLN A 178 -16.82 31.89 8.84
N GLY A 179 -17.05 30.74 9.47
CA GLY A 179 -17.02 29.45 8.77
C GLY A 179 -18.21 29.31 7.81
N ASN A 180 -18.02 28.61 6.70
CA ASN A 180 -19.15 28.18 5.87
C ASN A 180 -19.53 26.74 6.23
N SER A 181 -20.82 26.42 6.19
CA SER A 181 -21.37 25.07 6.34
C SER A 181 -21.83 24.54 4.98
N MET A 182 -21.34 23.37 4.57
CA MET A 182 -21.63 22.76 3.26
C MET A 182 -22.08 21.32 3.45
N ILE A 183 -23.37 21.07 3.31
CA ILE A 183 -24.01 19.79 3.66
C ILE A 183 -24.95 19.27 2.58
N SER A 184 -25.04 17.94 2.44
CA SER A 184 -25.91 17.25 1.48
C SER A 184 -25.70 17.64 0.02
N ASN A 185 -24.45 17.89 -0.36
CA ASN A 185 -24.05 18.23 -1.74
C ASN A 185 -23.36 17.05 -2.44
N GLY A 186 -23.22 17.10 -3.76
CA GLY A 186 -22.33 16.18 -4.47
C GLY A 186 -20.88 16.37 -4.04
N VAL A 187 -20.41 17.62 -4.07
CA VAL A 187 -19.11 18.06 -3.55
C VAL A 187 -19.30 19.30 -2.67
N GLY A 188 -18.58 19.41 -1.54
CA GLY A 188 -18.57 20.64 -0.75
C GLY A 188 -17.85 21.77 -1.52
N ILE A 189 -16.55 21.65 -1.68
CA ILE A 189 -15.71 22.60 -2.44
C ILE A 189 -15.04 21.88 -3.59
N ASN A 190 -15.24 22.37 -4.80
CA ASN A 190 -14.59 21.86 -6.01
C ASN A 190 -13.60 22.90 -6.55
N ILE A 191 -12.36 22.49 -6.80
CA ILE A 191 -11.30 23.35 -7.32
C ILE A 191 -10.69 22.63 -8.52
N TRP A 192 -10.65 23.27 -9.68
CA TRP A 192 -10.05 22.64 -10.84
C TRP A 192 -9.31 23.63 -11.72
N ASP A 193 -8.54 23.06 -12.65
CA ASP A 193 -7.64 23.69 -13.60
C ASP A 193 -6.29 24.19 -13.06
N PRO A 194 -5.21 24.13 -13.88
CA PRO A 194 -3.86 24.48 -13.44
C PRO A 194 -3.62 25.97 -13.13
N GLU A 195 -4.51 26.86 -13.58
CA GLU A 195 -4.34 28.31 -13.43
C GLU A 195 -4.96 28.81 -12.10
N THR A 196 -5.85 28.02 -11.52
CA THR A 196 -6.48 28.25 -10.23
C THR A 196 -5.51 27.83 -9.12
N THR A 197 -4.96 28.82 -8.41
CA THR A 197 -3.84 28.60 -7.46
C THR A 197 -3.93 29.55 -6.25
N HIS A 198 -3.19 29.30 -5.17
CA HIS A 198 -3.03 30.22 -4.03
C HIS A 198 -4.33 30.58 -3.28
N ASN A 199 -5.37 29.75 -3.40
CA ASN A 199 -6.60 29.89 -2.60
C ASN A 199 -6.44 29.26 -1.22
N THR A 200 -7.06 29.87 -0.21
CA THR A 200 -7.07 29.41 1.19
C THR A 200 -8.47 29.00 1.62
N ILE A 201 -8.59 27.76 2.10
CA ILE A 201 -9.84 27.18 2.60
C ILE A 201 -9.66 26.91 4.09
N MET A 202 -10.29 27.67 4.98
CA MET A 202 -10.06 27.55 6.43
C MET A 202 -11.33 27.72 7.26
N GLY A 203 -11.41 27.03 8.40
CA GLY A 203 -12.52 27.20 9.36
C GLY A 203 -13.91 26.79 8.87
N ASN A 204 -14.03 25.97 7.83
CA ASN A 204 -15.32 25.54 7.29
C ASN A 204 -15.82 24.23 7.92
N PHE A 205 -17.14 24.02 7.91
CA PHE A 205 -17.80 22.76 8.25
C PHE A 205 -18.26 22.08 6.95
N ILE A 206 -17.69 20.92 6.61
CA ILE A 206 -17.86 20.27 5.30
C ILE A 206 -18.34 18.84 5.50
N GLY A 207 -19.57 18.56 5.08
CA GLY A 207 -20.28 17.31 5.32
C GLY A 207 -20.87 17.20 6.74
N THR A 208 -20.68 18.26 7.54
CA THR A 208 -21.17 18.41 8.90
C THR A 208 -21.52 19.88 9.16
N ASP A 209 -22.13 20.18 10.31
CA ASP A 209 -22.47 21.52 10.76
C ASP A 209 -21.68 21.89 12.04
N ALA A 210 -21.92 23.10 12.58
CA ALA A 210 -21.29 23.55 13.82
C ALA A 210 -21.70 22.74 15.07
N GLN A 211 -22.66 21.82 14.95
CA GLN A 211 -23.09 20.90 16.01
C GLN A 211 -22.60 19.45 15.78
N ASP A 212 -21.83 19.23 14.72
CA ASP A 212 -21.32 17.94 14.29
C ASP A 212 -22.40 16.89 14.01
N GLN A 213 -23.47 17.27 13.31
CA GLN A 213 -24.57 16.36 13.01
C GLN A 213 -24.21 15.31 11.93
N ALA A 214 -24.39 14.03 12.28
CA ALA A 214 -24.29 12.92 11.35
C ALA A 214 -25.46 12.89 10.34
N GLY A 215 -25.21 12.34 9.14
CA GLY A 215 -26.22 12.18 8.08
C GLY A 215 -26.35 13.40 7.16
N LEU A 216 -25.49 14.40 7.31
CA LEU A 216 -25.43 15.61 6.49
C LEU A 216 -24.33 15.59 5.42
N GLY A 217 -23.68 14.43 5.24
CA GLY A 217 -22.52 14.27 4.37
C GLY A 217 -22.72 14.73 2.94
N ASN A 218 -21.67 15.28 2.34
CA ASN A 218 -21.59 15.42 0.89
C ASN A 218 -21.15 14.08 0.28
N GLY A 219 -21.16 13.95 -1.05
CA GLY A 219 -20.44 12.87 -1.72
C GLY A 219 -18.94 12.94 -1.41
N THR A 220 -18.29 14.03 -1.83
CA THR A 220 -16.91 14.37 -1.45
C THR A 220 -16.86 15.71 -0.73
N GLY A 221 -15.99 15.87 0.28
CA GLY A 221 -15.84 17.12 1.00
C GLY A 221 -15.19 18.21 0.16
N ILE A 222 -13.89 18.06 -0.12
CA ILE A 222 -13.10 18.94 -0.97
C ILE A 222 -12.50 18.12 -2.11
N TYR A 223 -12.66 18.58 -3.36
CA TYR A 223 -12.07 17.93 -4.53
C TYR A 223 -11.20 18.91 -5.33
N LEU A 224 -9.94 18.56 -5.53
CA LEU A 224 -8.97 19.27 -6.36
C LEU A 224 -8.66 18.44 -7.60
N GLN A 225 -8.83 19.02 -8.79
CA GLN A 225 -8.51 18.36 -10.06
C GLN A 225 -7.59 19.24 -10.92
N GLU A 226 -6.34 18.80 -11.12
CA GLU A 226 -5.30 19.53 -11.85
C GLU A 226 -5.00 20.94 -11.29
N ALA A 227 -5.38 21.23 -10.03
CA ALA A 227 -5.21 22.53 -9.38
C ALA A 227 -4.10 22.49 -8.30
N SER A 228 -3.32 23.57 -8.17
CA SER A 228 -2.03 23.55 -7.46
C SER A 228 -1.86 24.72 -6.48
N HIS A 229 -0.96 24.56 -5.50
CA HIS A 229 -0.57 25.62 -4.57
C HIS A 229 -1.72 26.16 -3.70
N HIS A 230 -2.65 25.30 -3.26
CA HIS A 230 -3.73 25.66 -2.32
C HIS A 230 -3.35 25.41 -0.87
N MET A 231 -3.93 26.20 0.04
CA MET A 231 -3.86 25.97 1.48
C MET A 231 -5.22 25.48 2.00
N LEU A 232 -5.30 24.22 2.40
CA LEU A 232 -6.47 23.60 3.01
C LEU A 232 -6.25 23.54 4.53
N GLY A 233 -6.70 24.57 5.22
CA GLY A 233 -6.56 24.76 6.65
C GLY A 233 -5.97 26.12 7.04
N PRO A 234 -5.84 26.41 8.35
CA PRO A 234 -6.21 25.51 9.46
C PRO A 234 -7.71 25.51 9.76
N GLY A 235 -8.14 24.54 10.56
CA GLY A 235 -9.41 24.59 11.29
C GLY A 235 -10.66 24.19 10.51
N ASN A 236 -10.55 23.56 9.34
CA ASN A 236 -11.74 22.95 8.74
C ASN A 236 -12.14 21.69 9.52
N THR A 237 -13.45 21.49 9.68
CA THR A 237 -14.05 20.23 10.14
C THR A 237 -14.66 19.53 8.93
N ILE A 238 -14.05 18.43 8.49
CA ILE A 238 -14.43 17.69 7.28
C ILE A 238 -14.86 16.29 7.70
N ALA A 239 -16.17 16.09 7.82
CA ALA A 239 -16.70 14.87 8.40
C ALA A 239 -17.92 14.34 7.67
N HIS A 240 -18.19 13.04 7.86
CA HIS A 240 -19.41 12.37 7.44
C HIS A 240 -19.69 12.33 5.93
N ASN A 241 -18.70 12.64 5.08
CA ASN A 241 -18.86 12.54 3.63
C ASN A 241 -18.98 11.07 3.20
N TRP A 242 -19.80 10.82 2.18
CA TRP A 242 -20.21 9.48 1.76
C TRP A 242 -19.14 8.74 0.96
N GLU A 243 -18.11 9.45 0.49
CA GLU A 243 -16.95 8.86 -0.15
C GLU A 243 -15.66 9.37 0.49
N ILE A 244 -15.24 10.60 0.16
CA ILE A 244 -13.90 11.10 0.49
C ILE A 244 -13.98 12.45 1.21
N GLY A 245 -13.15 12.66 2.24
CA GLY A 245 -12.98 13.96 2.89
C GLY A 245 -12.32 14.98 1.96
N ILE A 246 -11.05 14.75 1.62
CA ILE A 246 -10.27 15.54 0.65
C ILE A 246 -9.72 14.62 -0.44
N ALA A 247 -10.00 14.92 -1.71
CA ALA A 247 -9.40 14.26 -2.87
C ALA A 247 -8.54 15.24 -3.67
N ILE A 248 -7.31 14.85 -4.00
CA ILE A 248 -6.40 15.62 -4.86
C ILE A 248 -6.01 14.72 -6.03
N ALA A 249 -6.38 15.12 -7.25
CA ALA A 249 -6.25 14.30 -8.44
C ALA A 249 -5.56 15.04 -9.60
N GLY A 250 -4.68 14.30 -10.29
CA GLY A 250 -4.02 14.75 -11.51
C GLY A 250 -2.58 15.19 -11.28
N SER A 251 -1.72 14.92 -12.26
CA SER A 251 -0.27 15.08 -12.15
C SER A 251 0.19 16.54 -11.99
N SER A 252 -0.68 17.51 -12.32
CA SER A 252 -0.41 18.93 -12.11
C SER A 252 -0.89 19.44 -10.75
N ALA A 253 -1.64 18.64 -9.98
CA ALA A 253 -2.23 19.03 -8.71
C ALA A 253 -1.22 18.96 -7.55
N THR A 254 -0.14 19.72 -7.65
CA THR A 254 1.00 19.71 -6.71
C THR A 254 1.03 20.94 -5.81
N GLY A 255 1.79 20.87 -4.72
CA GLY A 255 1.98 21.99 -3.79
C GLY A 255 0.74 22.33 -2.97
N ASN A 256 -0.23 21.42 -2.88
CA ASN A 256 -1.46 21.64 -2.11
C ASN A 256 -1.23 21.20 -0.65
N THR A 257 -1.18 22.18 0.25
CA THR A 257 -0.89 21.96 1.66
C THR A 257 -2.18 21.71 2.43
N ILE A 258 -2.24 20.58 3.15
CA ILE A 258 -3.32 20.25 4.09
C ILE A 258 -2.76 20.39 5.50
N THR A 259 -3.32 21.28 6.32
CA THR A 259 -2.78 21.57 7.65
C THR A 259 -3.88 21.74 8.69
N ARG A 260 -3.69 21.11 9.87
CA ARG A 260 -4.49 21.35 11.09
C ARG A 260 -6.01 21.35 10.88
N ASN A 261 -6.52 20.35 10.16
CA ASN A 261 -7.96 20.12 10.00
C ASN A 261 -8.40 18.94 10.89
N ASP A 262 -9.67 18.94 11.32
CA ASP A 262 -10.34 17.77 11.88
C ASP A 262 -11.02 17.03 10.72
N ILE A 263 -10.40 15.96 10.23
CA ILE A 263 -10.90 15.17 9.08
C ILE A 263 -11.19 13.76 9.56
N ARG A 264 -12.46 13.34 9.51
CA ARG A 264 -12.87 12.08 10.14
C ARG A 264 -14.19 11.54 9.63
N ALA A 265 -14.44 10.26 9.93
CA ALA A 265 -15.73 9.62 9.71
C ALA A 265 -16.27 9.78 8.27
N ASN A 266 -15.37 9.88 7.30
CA ASN A 266 -15.68 9.81 5.88
C ASN A 266 -15.73 8.33 5.47
N ALA A 267 -16.67 7.94 4.61
CA ALA A 267 -17.01 6.53 4.46
C ALA A 267 -15.93 5.68 3.77
N ARG A 268 -15.04 6.29 2.96
CA ARG A 268 -13.97 5.59 2.23
C ARG A 268 -12.58 6.08 2.59
N PHE A 269 -12.28 7.38 2.43
CA PHE A 269 -10.96 7.96 2.73
C PHE A 269 -11.08 9.35 3.34
N ASP A 270 -10.21 9.68 4.30
CA ASP A 270 -10.11 11.03 4.84
C ASP A 270 -9.32 11.96 3.89
N ILE A 271 -8.14 11.52 3.45
CA ILE A 271 -7.33 12.20 2.42
C ILE A 271 -6.94 11.16 1.37
N CYS A 272 -7.23 11.45 0.10
CA CYS A 272 -6.92 10.58 -1.02
C CYS A 272 -6.13 11.33 -2.11
N LEU A 273 -4.94 10.81 -2.42
CA LEU A 273 -4.08 11.30 -3.50
C LEU A 273 -4.18 10.32 -4.67
N GLN A 274 -4.46 10.80 -5.87
CA GLN A 274 -4.67 9.95 -7.04
C GLN A 274 -4.10 10.56 -8.30
N ASN A 275 -3.68 9.71 -9.25
CA ASN A 275 -3.20 10.13 -10.57
C ASN A 275 -2.08 11.18 -10.48
N GLY A 276 -1.18 11.05 -9.50
CA GLY A 276 -0.07 11.98 -9.26
C GLY A 276 -0.41 13.23 -8.44
N GLY A 277 -1.62 13.33 -7.87
CA GLY A 277 -2.01 14.43 -6.99
C GLY A 277 -1.07 14.52 -5.78
N ASN A 278 -0.55 15.72 -5.49
CA ASN A 278 0.52 15.95 -4.50
C ASN A 278 1.71 14.98 -4.64
N LEU A 279 2.03 14.56 -5.87
CA LEU A 279 3.07 13.58 -6.17
C LEU A 279 2.87 12.22 -5.47
N GLU A 280 1.65 11.94 -4.99
CA GLU A 280 1.35 10.76 -4.17
C GLU A 280 2.34 10.59 -3.01
N LEU A 281 2.67 11.73 -2.37
CA LEU A 281 3.64 11.78 -1.29
C LEU A 281 3.28 10.76 -0.19
N GLN A 282 4.25 9.92 0.14
CA GLN A 282 4.06 8.84 1.10
C GLN A 282 3.85 9.41 2.52
N PRO A 283 2.91 8.84 3.31
CA PRO A 283 2.70 9.26 4.69
C PRO A 283 3.94 8.98 5.57
N PRO A 284 4.11 9.70 6.69
CA PRO A 284 5.14 9.38 7.68
C PRO A 284 5.05 7.93 8.17
N MET A 285 6.19 7.26 8.26
CA MET A 285 6.32 5.96 8.92
C MET A 285 6.59 6.18 10.40
N ILE A 286 5.70 5.69 11.27
CA ILE A 286 5.87 5.78 12.72
C ILE A 286 6.77 4.63 13.18
N ALA A 287 7.98 4.95 13.64
CA ALA A 287 8.92 3.95 14.15
C ALA A 287 8.68 3.62 15.63
N GLY A 288 8.29 4.61 16.43
CA GLY A 288 8.01 4.44 17.84
C GLY A 288 7.20 5.57 18.44
N PHE A 289 6.42 5.24 19.47
CA PHE A 289 5.60 6.22 20.18
C PHE A 289 5.34 5.79 21.63
N ASP A 290 4.96 6.74 22.47
CA ASP A 290 4.50 6.53 23.84
C ASP A 290 3.48 7.62 24.15
N LEU A 291 2.20 7.24 24.23
CA LEU A 291 1.09 8.16 24.44
C LEU A 291 1.22 8.87 25.79
N ALA A 292 1.58 8.12 26.84
CA ALA A 292 1.70 8.65 28.20
C ALA A 292 2.91 9.58 28.36
N ALA A 293 4.00 9.30 27.64
CA ALA A 293 5.19 10.15 27.62
C ALA A 293 5.08 11.33 26.64
N GLY A 294 4.05 11.36 25.78
CA GLY A 294 3.88 12.39 24.74
C GLY A 294 4.98 12.32 23.68
N ARG A 295 5.44 11.12 23.31
CA ARG A 295 6.57 10.93 22.40
C ARG A 295 6.16 10.20 21.13
N VAL A 296 6.62 10.67 19.98
CA VAL A 296 6.52 9.96 18.70
C VAL A 296 7.76 10.25 17.87
N MET A 297 8.25 9.24 17.16
CA MET A 297 9.36 9.36 16.24
C MET A 297 9.15 8.45 15.04
N GLY A 298 9.81 8.78 13.95
CA GLY A 298 9.63 8.06 12.70
C GLY A 298 10.46 8.61 11.57
N PHE A 299 10.10 8.22 10.36
CA PHE A 299 10.76 8.64 9.14
C PHE A 299 9.75 9.15 8.12
N THR A 300 10.16 10.14 7.34
CA THR A 300 9.42 10.69 6.21
C THR A 300 10.43 11.17 5.15
N CYS A 301 10.01 11.95 4.17
CA CYS A 301 10.90 12.61 3.23
C CYS A 301 11.80 13.64 3.93
N ALA A 302 13.00 13.86 3.38
CA ALA A 302 13.96 14.81 3.93
C ALA A 302 13.37 16.24 3.96
N ALA A 303 13.60 16.96 5.07
CA ALA A 303 13.09 18.32 5.31
C ALA A 303 11.55 18.45 5.26
N CYS A 304 10.81 17.34 5.35
CA CYS A 304 9.35 17.39 5.39
C CYS A 304 8.86 17.83 6.78
N THR A 305 7.82 18.66 6.79
CA THR A 305 7.10 19.02 8.02
C THR A 305 6.10 17.91 8.33
N VAL A 306 6.22 17.33 9.52
CA VAL A 306 5.30 16.31 10.03
C VAL A 306 4.32 16.99 10.97
N GLU A 307 3.02 16.80 10.74
CA GLU A 307 1.95 17.15 11.67
C GLU A 307 1.44 15.90 12.38
N VAL A 308 1.29 15.97 13.70
CA VAL A 308 0.83 14.85 14.55
C VAL A 308 -0.57 15.14 15.07
N PHE A 309 -1.45 14.15 14.94
CA PHE A 309 -2.82 14.21 15.39
C PHE A 309 -3.11 13.05 16.33
N SER A 310 -3.69 13.37 17.48
CA SER A 310 -4.33 12.39 18.35
C SER A 310 -5.73 12.07 17.84
N ALA A 311 -6.08 10.79 17.74
CA ALA A 311 -7.43 10.35 17.43
C ALA A 311 -8.15 9.85 18.68
N GLN A 312 -9.40 10.27 18.88
CA GLN A 312 -10.25 9.87 20.01
C GLN A 312 -11.62 9.35 19.55
N GLY A 313 -12.08 8.23 20.12
CA GLY A 313 -13.43 7.71 19.92
C GLY A 313 -13.75 7.44 18.44
N HIS A 314 -14.83 8.02 17.91
CA HIS A 314 -15.23 7.91 16.50
C HIS A 314 -14.30 8.68 15.52
N GLY A 315 -13.01 8.80 15.83
CA GLY A 315 -12.00 9.40 14.94
C GLY A 315 -11.85 10.91 15.05
N ILE A 316 -12.22 11.57 16.15
CA ILE A 316 -11.93 13.01 16.35
C ILE A 316 -10.43 13.23 16.30
N LEU A 317 -9.95 14.05 15.35
CA LEU A 317 -8.53 14.36 15.20
C LEU A 317 -8.19 15.67 15.92
N MET A 318 -7.25 15.59 16.85
CA MET A 318 -6.74 16.73 17.61
C MET A 318 -5.28 16.96 17.24
N PHE A 319 -4.96 18.14 16.70
CA PHE A 319 -3.58 18.51 16.41
C PHE A 319 -2.75 18.59 17.70
N GLU A 320 -1.68 17.82 17.77
CA GLU A 320 -0.79 17.68 18.94
C GLU A 320 0.51 18.46 18.78
N GLY A 321 0.96 18.72 17.55
CA GLY A 321 2.20 19.41 17.26
C GLY A 321 2.78 19.09 15.90
N SER A 322 3.93 19.69 15.61
CA SER A 322 4.65 19.48 14.35
C SER A 322 6.16 19.45 14.55
N ALA A 323 6.88 18.75 13.68
CA ALA A 323 8.34 18.75 13.61
C ALA A 323 8.83 18.73 12.15
N GLU A 324 10.01 19.29 11.90
CA GLU A 324 10.70 19.15 10.62
C GLU A 324 11.61 17.92 10.69
N ALA A 325 11.54 17.07 9.68
CA ALA A 325 12.44 15.94 9.53
C ALA A 325 13.84 16.41 9.13
N ASP A 326 14.87 15.68 9.56
CA ASP A 326 16.26 15.99 9.19
C ASP A 326 16.59 15.63 7.72
N ALA A 327 17.87 15.71 7.36
CA ALA A 327 18.34 15.43 6.00
C ALA A 327 18.16 13.96 5.59
N GLU A 328 18.09 13.07 6.58
CA GLU A 328 17.85 11.64 6.45
C GLU A 328 16.37 11.29 6.57
N GLY A 329 15.49 12.28 6.81
CA GLY A 329 14.06 12.12 6.92
C GLY A 329 13.58 11.67 8.31
N PHE A 330 14.47 11.59 9.31
CA PHE A 330 14.08 11.26 10.67
C PHE A 330 13.38 12.45 11.35
N PHE A 331 12.30 12.17 12.07
CA PHE A 331 11.62 13.16 12.91
C PHE A 331 11.37 12.62 14.31
N GLY A 332 11.31 13.52 15.29
CA GLY A 332 10.94 13.20 16.65
C GLY A 332 10.20 14.36 17.31
N ILE A 333 9.09 14.04 17.98
CA ILE A 333 8.30 14.96 18.79
C ILE A 333 8.28 14.44 20.23
N THR A 334 8.48 15.36 21.17
CA THR A 334 8.29 15.12 22.60
C THR A 334 7.48 16.28 23.17
N ASN A 335 6.21 16.01 23.46
CA ASN A 335 5.32 16.94 24.13
C ASN A 335 5.59 16.91 25.65
N PRO A 336 5.41 18.05 26.34
CA PRO A 336 5.56 18.11 27.79
C PRO A 336 4.43 17.40 28.55
N THR A 337 3.35 17.04 27.84
CA THR A 337 2.16 16.37 28.36
C THR A 337 1.88 15.11 27.53
N PRO A 338 1.14 14.14 28.08
CA PRO A 338 0.63 13.00 27.31
C PRO A 338 -0.15 13.48 26.08
N PHE A 339 -0.12 12.66 25.01
CA PHE A 339 -1.05 12.82 23.90
C PHE A 339 -2.48 12.58 24.39
N GLN A 340 -3.44 13.31 23.83
CA GLN A 340 -4.82 13.35 24.33
C GLN A 340 -5.71 12.21 23.80
N GLY A 341 -5.31 11.57 22.69
CA GLY A 341 -6.07 10.51 22.02
C GLY A 341 -5.67 9.10 22.45
N GLU A 342 -6.41 8.12 21.90
CA GLU A 342 -6.18 6.68 22.07
C GLU A 342 -5.23 6.12 20.99
N SER A 343 -5.00 6.88 19.92
CA SER A 343 -4.03 6.58 18.86
C SER A 343 -3.50 7.87 18.24
N LEU A 344 -2.41 7.76 17.48
CA LEU A 344 -1.84 8.84 16.68
C LEU A 344 -2.00 8.54 15.19
N THR A 345 -2.21 9.59 14.40
CA THR A 345 -1.99 9.60 12.95
C THR A 345 -1.22 10.86 12.56
N LEU A 346 -0.53 10.83 11.42
CA LEU A 346 0.42 11.85 11.02
C LEU A 346 0.29 12.15 9.53
N THR A 347 0.62 13.38 9.13
CA THR A 347 0.82 13.76 7.73
C THR A 347 2.23 14.31 7.54
N ALA A 348 2.77 14.19 6.33
CA ALA A 348 4.00 14.84 5.89
C ALA A 348 3.66 15.92 4.88
N THR A 349 4.28 17.09 4.99
CA THR A 349 4.26 18.13 3.97
C THR A 349 5.68 18.41 3.49
N ASP A 350 5.93 18.24 2.20
CA ASP A 350 7.24 18.49 1.62
C ASP A 350 7.54 20.00 1.48
N PRO A 351 8.80 20.40 1.20
CA PRO A 351 9.15 21.81 1.02
C PRO A 351 8.46 22.51 -0.16
N ALA A 352 7.86 21.77 -1.09
CA ALA A 352 7.08 22.31 -2.19
C ALA A 352 5.59 22.50 -1.83
N GLY A 353 5.18 22.06 -0.63
CA GLY A 353 3.83 22.19 -0.11
C GLY A 353 2.91 21.01 -0.43
N ASN A 354 3.42 19.88 -0.95
CA ASN A 354 2.62 18.67 -1.14
C ASN A 354 2.39 18.00 0.21
N THR A 355 1.14 17.76 0.60
CA THR A 355 0.81 16.99 1.80
C THR A 355 0.38 15.55 1.46
N SER A 356 0.88 14.58 2.23
CA SER A 356 0.53 13.16 2.14
C SER A 356 -0.90 12.86 2.60
N SER A 357 -1.38 11.63 2.36
CA SER A 357 -2.49 11.07 3.14
C SER A 357 -2.11 10.89 4.62
N PHE A 358 -3.07 10.51 5.45
CA PHE A 358 -2.79 10.12 6.84
C PHE A 358 -1.98 8.81 6.90
N ALA A 359 -1.02 8.76 7.81
CA ALA A 359 -0.39 7.52 8.26
C ALA A 359 -1.43 6.61 8.94
N GLN A 360 -1.19 5.31 8.91
CA GLN A 360 -2.02 4.36 9.65
C GLN A 360 -2.04 4.73 11.14
N HIS A 361 -3.22 4.63 11.77
CA HIS A 361 -3.38 4.89 13.19
C HIS A 361 -2.52 3.93 14.02
N THR A 362 -1.83 4.46 15.03
CA THR A 362 -1.09 3.62 15.98
C THR A 362 -2.03 2.74 16.80
N THR A 363 -1.59 1.53 17.14
CA THR A 363 -2.35 0.62 18.01
C THR A 363 -1.66 0.41 19.36
N GLY A 364 -2.40 0.55 20.46
CA GLY A 364 -1.90 0.39 21.83
C GLY A 364 -1.29 1.68 22.42
N ASP A 365 -0.80 1.58 23.66
CA ASP A 365 -0.36 2.76 24.43
C ASP A 365 1.07 3.22 24.11
N SER A 366 1.91 2.31 23.60
CA SER A 366 3.30 2.59 23.24
C SER A 366 3.89 1.53 22.30
N GLN A 367 4.89 1.96 21.52
CA GLN A 367 5.75 1.15 20.68
C GLN A 367 7.19 1.61 20.87
N LEU A 368 8.03 0.71 21.39
CA LEU A 368 9.45 0.98 21.56
C LEU A 368 10.21 0.64 20.27
N ALA A 369 10.79 1.64 19.62
CA ALA A 369 11.69 1.51 18.46
C ALA A 369 13.13 1.10 18.87
N ALA A 370 13.29 0.18 19.82
CA ALA A 370 14.62 -0.22 20.28
C ALA A 370 14.93 -1.67 19.91
N LEU A 371 16.16 -1.88 19.46
CA LEU A 371 16.74 -3.18 19.11
C LEU A 371 17.68 -3.72 20.19
N GLN A 372 18.21 -2.84 21.05
CA GLN A 372 19.08 -3.19 22.17
C GLN A 372 18.81 -2.27 23.37
N SER A 373 18.70 -2.84 24.57
CA SER A 373 18.48 -2.04 25.78
C SER A 373 19.65 -1.12 26.07
N ASN A 374 19.37 0.10 26.55
CA ASN A 374 20.38 1.10 26.87
C ASN A 374 21.31 1.45 25.70
N ASN A 375 20.87 1.28 24.45
CA ASN A 375 21.63 1.68 23.27
C ASN A 375 21.24 3.08 22.80
N ASP A 376 22.18 4.02 22.92
CA ASP A 376 22.00 5.42 22.53
C ASP A 376 22.45 5.71 21.09
N ASN A 377 22.86 4.69 20.32
CA ASN A 377 23.15 4.87 18.90
C ASN A 377 21.88 5.30 18.16
N PRO A 378 21.97 6.20 17.16
CA PRO A 378 20.80 6.65 16.42
C PRO A 378 20.15 5.50 15.65
N LEU A 379 18.83 5.59 15.49
CA LEU A 379 18.08 4.76 14.56
C LEU A 379 18.19 5.36 13.16
N SER A 380 18.34 4.52 12.14
CA SER A 380 18.16 4.88 10.73
C SER A 380 17.04 4.05 10.11
N ARG A 381 16.56 4.51 8.96
CA ARG A 381 15.59 3.77 8.15
C ARG A 381 16.32 2.67 7.38
N PHE A 382 15.86 1.44 7.53
CA PHE A 382 16.22 0.36 6.62
C PHE A 382 15.44 0.54 5.30
N VAL A 383 16.15 0.51 4.17
CA VAL A 383 15.56 0.71 2.84
C VAL A 383 15.69 -0.58 2.05
N SER A 384 14.56 -1.18 1.70
CA SER A 384 14.51 -2.34 0.82
C SER A 384 14.87 -1.95 -0.62
N MET A 385 15.48 -2.89 -1.33
CA MET A 385 15.87 -2.73 -2.73
C MET A 385 14.85 -3.41 -3.67
N PRO A 386 14.63 -2.85 -4.87
CA PRO A 386 13.88 -3.53 -5.92
C PRO A 386 14.63 -4.75 -6.47
N ALA A 387 13.91 -5.66 -7.13
CA ALA A 387 14.45 -6.95 -7.58
C ALA A 387 15.57 -6.77 -8.61
N ASP A 388 15.51 -5.75 -9.47
CA ASP A 388 16.54 -5.40 -10.44
C ASP A 388 17.88 -4.92 -9.84
N GLN A 389 17.94 -4.78 -8.52
CA GLN A 389 19.15 -4.47 -7.74
C GLN A 389 19.60 -5.63 -6.85
N LEU A 390 18.92 -6.77 -6.91
CA LEU A 390 19.22 -7.98 -6.16
C LEU A 390 19.65 -9.07 -7.14
N ASP A 391 20.51 -9.99 -6.69
CA ASP A 391 20.96 -11.12 -7.52
C ASP A 391 20.00 -12.31 -7.38
N ASP A 392 19.79 -12.81 -6.16
CA ASP A 392 18.81 -13.86 -5.85
C ASP A 392 18.57 -13.91 -4.33
N ASN A 393 17.32 -13.74 -3.92
CA ASN A 393 16.91 -13.89 -2.53
C ASN A 393 15.98 -15.07 -2.30
N ARG A 394 15.66 -15.88 -3.33
CA ARG A 394 14.80 -17.08 -3.22
C ARG A 394 13.39 -16.81 -2.67
N ILE A 395 12.90 -15.58 -2.81
CA ILE A 395 11.52 -15.19 -2.49
C ILE A 395 10.82 -14.82 -3.79
N GLY A 396 9.63 -15.39 -3.99
CA GLY A 396 8.77 -15.08 -5.12
C GLY A 396 7.31 -14.91 -4.75
N ASP A 397 6.49 -14.81 -5.78
CA ASP A 397 5.04 -14.80 -5.68
C ASP A 397 4.42 -15.40 -6.95
N MET A 398 3.09 -15.50 -6.96
CA MET A 398 2.36 -16.15 -8.05
C MET A 398 1.30 -15.27 -8.70
N SER A 399 1.02 -15.46 -9.99
CA SER A 399 -0.17 -14.92 -10.64
C SER A 399 -0.60 -15.69 -11.88
N SER A 400 -1.91 -15.79 -12.08
CA SER A 400 -2.49 -16.16 -13.37
C SER A 400 -2.44 -14.94 -14.28
N LEU A 401 -1.78 -15.05 -15.43
CA LEU A 401 -1.76 -13.98 -16.42
C LEU A 401 -3.15 -13.77 -17.07
N HIS A 402 -4.08 -14.70 -16.88
CA HIS A 402 -5.48 -14.51 -17.28
C HIS A 402 -6.21 -13.42 -16.47
N ASP A 403 -5.69 -13.06 -15.29
CA ASP A 403 -6.36 -12.17 -14.35
C ASP A 403 -6.04 -10.68 -14.61
N GLY A 404 -6.44 -10.18 -15.78
CA GLY A 404 -6.45 -8.73 -16.05
C GLY A 404 -5.18 -8.13 -16.63
N PHE A 405 -4.22 -8.94 -17.09
CA PHE A 405 -2.94 -8.48 -17.67
C PHE A 405 -2.97 -8.36 -19.22
N ASP A 406 -4.15 -8.24 -19.82
CA ASP A 406 -4.34 -8.22 -21.27
C ASP A 406 -3.87 -6.93 -21.98
N THR A 407 -3.42 -5.92 -21.23
CA THR A 407 -2.94 -4.64 -21.77
C THR A 407 -1.51 -4.36 -21.36
N THR A 408 -0.74 -3.71 -22.24
CA THR A 408 0.65 -3.31 -21.94
C THR A 408 0.75 -2.43 -20.70
N GLU A 409 -0.25 -1.59 -20.43
CA GLU A 409 -0.28 -0.74 -19.24
C GLU A 409 -0.42 -1.56 -17.96
N ALA A 410 -1.37 -2.50 -17.93
CA ALA A 410 -1.56 -3.40 -16.79
C ALA A 410 -0.33 -4.29 -16.55
N ALA A 411 0.25 -4.85 -17.62
CA ALA A 411 1.47 -5.66 -17.55
C ALA A 411 2.67 -4.87 -17.02
N ASN A 412 2.90 -3.64 -17.50
CA ASN A 412 3.99 -2.78 -17.02
C ASN A 412 3.80 -2.38 -15.55
N LEU A 413 2.57 -2.07 -15.14
CA LEU A 413 2.27 -1.75 -13.75
C LEU A 413 2.57 -2.95 -12.85
N TYR A 414 2.12 -4.14 -13.26
CA TYR A 414 2.39 -5.37 -12.53
C TYR A 414 3.88 -5.68 -12.39
N LEU A 415 4.65 -5.57 -13.47
CA LEU A 415 6.11 -5.72 -13.44
C LEU A 415 6.75 -4.71 -12.49
N ALA A 416 6.39 -3.43 -12.59
CA ALA A 416 6.92 -2.38 -11.72
C ALA A 416 6.61 -2.63 -10.23
N THR A 417 5.37 -3.02 -9.93
CA THR A 417 4.93 -3.37 -8.57
C THR A 417 5.68 -4.60 -8.05
N SER A 418 5.76 -5.68 -8.83
CA SER A 418 6.50 -6.90 -8.47
C SER A 418 7.98 -6.59 -8.21
N ASN A 419 8.62 -5.81 -9.09
CA ASN A 419 10.01 -5.39 -8.95
C ASN A 419 10.22 -4.56 -7.67
N SER A 420 9.27 -3.68 -7.32
CA SER A 420 9.39 -2.80 -6.15
C SER A 420 9.47 -3.54 -4.81
N PHE A 421 8.98 -4.78 -4.73
CA PHE A 421 9.04 -5.61 -3.52
C PHE A 421 10.31 -6.46 -3.41
N GLY A 422 11.21 -6.39 -4.39
CA GLY A 422 12.46 -7.14 -4.34
C GLY A 422 12.32 -8.63 -4.66
N LEU A 423 11.18 -9.12 -5.17
CA LEU A 423 10.97 -10.55 -5.39
C LEU A 423 11.78 -11.04 -6.60
N THR A 424 12.62 -12.05 -6.41
CA THR A 424 13.55 -12.57 -7.44
C THR A 424 13.07 -13.86 -8.11
N HIS A 425 11.97 -14.44 -7.62
CA HIS A 425 11.31 -15.61 -8.19
C HIS A 425 9.86 -15.28 -8.57
N LYS A 426 9.32 -15.94 -9.58
CA LYS A 426 7.93 -15.71 -10.01
C LYS A 426 7.27 -16.95 -10.58
N ARG A 427 6.12 -17.32 -10.02
CA ARG A 427 5.27 -18.41 -10.50
C ARG A 427 4.14 -17.88 -11.38
N LEU A 428 4.12 -18.22 -12.66
CA LEU A 428 3.17 -17.72 -13.64
C LEU A 428 2.42 -18.86 -14.32
N SER A 429 1.21 -18.58 -14.77
CA SER A 429 0.46 -19.44 -15.69
C SER A 429 -0.33 -18.57 -16.65
N LEU A 430 -0.49 -19.01 -17.91
CA LEU A 430 -1.43 -18.35 -18.84
C LEU A 430 -2.90 -18.67 -18.52
N ASP A 431 -3.12 -19.74 -17.77
CA ASP A 431 -4.42 -20.24 -17.34
C ASP A 431 -4.63 -19.95 -15.85
N TYR A 432 -5.89 -19.87 -15.42
CA TYR A 432 -6.24 -19.87 -14.00
C TYR A 432 -5.66 -21.11 -13.28
N PHE A 433 -5.29 -20.94 -12.01
CA PHE A 433 -4.71 -22.03 -11.22
C PHE A 433 -5.77 -23.02 -10.73
N ASP A 434 -7.01 -22.54 -10.53
CA ASP A 434 -8.10 -23.35 -9.99
C ASP A 434 -9.28 -23.49 -10.94
N TRP A 435 -9.95 -24.63 -10.84
CA TRP A 435 -11.12 -24.95 -11.67
C TRP A 435 -12.29 -23.99 -11.45
N SER A 436 -12.50 -23.51 -10.21
CA SER A 436 -13.60 -22.58 -9.92
C SER A 436 -13.50 -21.30 -10.74
N GLU A 437 -12.29 -20.76 -10.89
CA GLU A 437 -12.03 -19.54 -11.65
C GLU A 437 -12.34 -19.74 -13.14
N VAL A 438 -11.98 -20.91 -13.68
CA VAL A 438 -12.22 -21.29 -15.07
C VAL A 438 -13.71 -21.28 -15.41
N ILE A 439 -14.56 -21.85 -14.55
CA ILE A 439 -15.99 -21.97 -14.83
C ILE A 439 -16.81 -20.74 -14.44
N GLU A 440 -16.28 -19.90 -13.54
CA GLU A 440 -16.90 -18.63 -13.17
C GLU A 440 -16.66 -17.55 -14.23
N ALA A 441 -15.62 -17.69 -15.06
CA ALA A 441 -15.40 -16.85 -16.23
C ALA A 441 -16.54 -16.98 -17.27
N ASP A 442 -16.89 -15.87 -17.93
CA ASP A 442 -17.89 -15.83 -19.01
C ASP A 442 -17.28 -15.28 -20.33
N PRO A 443 -17.01 -16.13 -21.33
CA PRO A 443 -17.20 -17.60 -21.33
C PRO A 443 -16.14 -18.33 -20.48
N PRO A 444 -16.34 -19.62 -20.15
CA PRO A 444 -15.37 -20.39 -19.39
C PRO A 444 -13.96 -20.36 -20.00
N ALA A 445 -12.96 -20.21 -19.13
CA ALA A 445 -11.57 -19.94 -19.51
C ALA A 445 -10.73 -21.23 -19.65
N TYR A 446 -11.14 -22.13 -20.53
CA TYR A 446 -10.37 -23.35 -20.85
C TYR A 446 -9.01 -23.04 -21.46
N SER A 447 -8.03 -23.92 -21.24
CA SER A 447 -6.67 -23.81 -21.76
C SER A 447 -6.65 -23.74 -23.29
N ARG A 448 -5.82 -22.85 -23.83
CA ARG A 448 -5.74 -22.58 -25.28
C ARG A 448 -4.33 -22.80 -25.81
N PHE A 449 -4.25 -23.25 -27.06
CA PHE A 449 -3.00 -23.33 -27.82
C PHE A 449 -2.65 -21.99 -28.48
N GLU A 450 -2.71 -20.92 -27.68
CA GLU A 450 -2.45 -19.55 -28.10
C GLU A 450 -1.81 -18.78 -26.94
N VAL A 451 -0.83 -17.93 -27.24
CA VAL A 451 -0.21 -17.04 -26.26
C VAL A 451 -0.56 -15.60 -26.61
N ASN A 452 -1.16 -14.87 -25.67
CA ASN A 452 -1.40 -13.44 -25.81
C ASN A 452 -0.04 -12.71 -25.96
N PRO A 453 0.17 -11.88 -27.02
CA PRO A 453 1.41 -11.14 -27.20
C PRO A 453 1.82 -10.26 -26.01
N VAL A 454 0.85 -9.75 -25.24
CA VAL A 454 1.13 -8.97 -24.01
C VAL A 454 1.72 -9.87 -22.93
N HIS A 455 1.19 -11.08 -22.74
CA HIS A 455 1.70 -12.04 -21.74
C HIS A 455 3.08 -12.56 -22.15
N ASP A 456 3.31 -12.80 -23.46
CA ASP A 456 4.60 -13.20 -23.99
C ASP A 456 5.68 -12.13 -23.75
N GLN A 457 5.31 -10.86 -23.94
CA GLN A 457 6.21 -9.74 -23.66
C GLN A 457 6.46 -9.61 -22.15
N LEU A 458 5.44 -9.71 -21.31
CA LEU A 458 5.59 -9.63 -19.85
C LEU A 458 6.55 -10.70 -19.30
N ILE A 459 6.42 -11.95 -19.78
CA ILE A 459 7.39 -13.02 -19.44
C ILE A 459 8.81 -12.64 -19.87
N THR A 460 8.96 -12.06 -21.06
CA THR A 460 10.27 -11.58 -21.54
C THR A 460 10.82 -10.46 -20.66
N ASP A 461 9.98 -9.52 -20.23
CA ASP A 461 10.39 -8.40 -19.38
C ASP A 461 10.82 -8.85 -17.98
N PHE A 462 10.19 -9.90 -17.42
CA PHE A 462 10.66 -10.53 -16.18
C PHE A 462 12.03 -11.18 -16.35
N VAL A 463 12.25 -11.94 -17.44
CA VAL A 463 13.55 -12.55 -17.75
C VAL A 463 14.64 -11.47 -17.90
N GLU A 464 14.33 -10.38 -18.60
CA GLU A 464 15.27 -9.25 -18.77
C GLU A 464 15.56 -8.52 -17.46
N SER A 465 14.65 -8.61 -16.48
CA SER A 465 14.81 -8.07 -15.12
C SER A 465 15.57 -9.01 -14.17
N GLY A 466 16.02 -10.18 -14.65
CA GLY A 466 16.79 -11.14 -13.85
C GLY A 466 15.95 -12.01 -12.91
N VAL A 467 14.62 -12.02 -13.07
CA VAL A 467 13.72 -12.82 -12.23
C VAL A 467 13.70 -14.27 -12.71
N THR A 468 13.84 -15.22 -11.78
CA THR A 468 13.72 -16.66 -12.03
C THR A 468 12.25 -17.04 -12.21
N LEU A 469 11.91 -17.70 -13.32
CA LEU A 469 10.52 -17.99 -13.67
C LEU A 469 10.13 -19.45 -13.49
N HIS A 470 9.03 -19.66 -12.77
CA HIS A 470 8.32 -20.93 -12.63
C HIS A 470 7.03 -20.84 -13.45
N TYR A 471 6.74 -21.84 -14.28
CA TYR A 471 5.50 -21.90 -15.05
C TYR A 471 4.63 -23.07 -14.58
N GLY A 472 3.45 -22.75 -14.07
CA GLY A 472 2.41 -23.73 -13.75
C GLY A 472 1.81 -24.32 -15.02
N LEU A 473 2.15 -25.56 -15.38
CA LEU A 473 1.55 -26.29 -16.51
C LEU A 473 0.15 -26.82 -16.12
N VAL A 474 -0.72 -25.92 -15.70
CA VAL A 474 -2.15 -26.21 -15.47
C VAL A 474 -2.82 -26.47 -16.81
N PHE A 475 -3.80 -27.38 -16.83
CA PHE A 475 -4.49 -27.75 -18.07
C PHE A 475 -5.99 -27.96 -17.84
N TRP A 476 -6.80 -27.05 -18.37
CA TRP A 476 -8.25 -27.08 -18.31
C TRP A 476 -8.84 -27.42 -19.67
N ASP A 477 -9.22 -28.67 -19.84
CA ASP A 477 -9.79 -29.19 -21.07
C ASP A 477 -11.30 -28.90 -21.14
N ASP A 478 -11.79 -28.49 -22.32
CA ASP A 478 -13.23 -28.26 -22.55
C ASP A 478 -14.05 -29.56 -22.58
N GLN A 479 -13.36 -30.71 -22.57
CA GLN A 479 -13.92 -32.05 -22.45
C GLN A 479 -13.99 -32.55 -21.00
N ILE A 480 -13.59 -31.76 -20.00
CA ILE A 480 -13.78 -32.10 -18.58
C ILE A 480 -15.28 -32.24 -18.30
N GLU A 481 -15.69 -33.43 -17.86
CA GLU A 481 -17.10 -33.71 -17.56
C GLU A 481 -17.50 -33.24 -16.14
N PRO A 482 -18.80 -32.95 -15.90
CA PRO A 482 -19.30 -32.68 -14.55
C PRO A 482 -19.02 -33.84 -13.58
N VAL A 483 -18.69 -33.50 -12.34
CA VAL A 483 -18.33 -34.45 -11.27
C VAL A 483 -19.36 -35.57 -11.13
N SER A 484 -18.87 -36.81 -11.10
CA SER A 484 -19.63 -37.99 -10.68
C SER A 484 -18.86 -38.71 -9.56
N THR A 485 -19.54 -39.55 -8.77
CA THR A 485 -18.88 -40.30 -7.69
C THR A 485 -17.73 -41.14 -8.22
N GLY A 486 -16.53 -40.99 -7.64
CA GLY A 486 -15.30 -41.67 -8.08
C GLY A 486 -14.59 -41.04 -9.27
N TYR A 487 -14.92 -39.79 -9.62
CA TYR A 487 -14.23 -39.00 -10.64
C TYR A 487 -12.78 -38.68 -10.25
N ALA A 488 -11.86 -38.89 -11.19
CA ALA A 488 -10.47 -38.44 -11.13
C ALA A 488 -9.97 -38.21 -12.56
N ARG A 489 -9.14 -37.20 -12.77
CA ARG A 489 -8.58 -36.83 -14.07
C ARG A 489 -7.43 -37.76 -14.48
N PHE A 490 -7.09 -37.69 -15.77
CA PHE A 490 -5.97 -38.39 -16.39
C PHE A 490 -6.05 -39.92 -16.33
N ARG A 491 -7.28 -40.46 -16.34
CA ARG A 491 -7.55 -41.91 -16.53
C ARG A 491 -7.83 -42.29 -17.97
N ASP A 492 -8.04 -41.30 -18.84
CA ASP A 492 -8.25 -41.47 -20.26
C ASP A 492 -6.98 -41.09 -21.03
N GLU A 493 -6.47 -42.03 -21.84
CA GLU A 493 -5.29 -41.81 -22.67
C GLU A 493 -5.45 -40.59 -23.59
N ALA A 494 -6.67 -40.33 -24.07
CA ALA A 494 -6.89 -39.16 -24.91
C ALA A 494 -6.74 -37.83 -24.14
N GLU A 495 -7.11 -37.78 -22.86
CA GLU A 495 -6.87 -36.61 -22.00
C GLU A 495 -5.37 -36.40 -21.76
N ILE A 496 -4.64 -37.48 -21.46
CA ILE A 496 -3.18 -37.44 -21.28
C ILE A 496 -2.51 -36.91 -22.56
N GLU A 497 -2.85 -37.44 -23.74
CA GLU A 497 -2.27 -36.98 -25.00
C GLU A 497 -2.54 -35.49 -25.27
N ARG A 498 -3.74 -34.98 -24.97
CA ARG A 498 -4.04 -33.55 -25.10
C ARG A 498 -3.20 -32.70 -24.15
N TYR A 499 -2.98 -33.16 -22.91
CA TYR A 499 -2.11 -32.47 -21.98
C TYR A 499 -0.64 -32.49 -22.44
N LEU A 500 -0.15 -33.61 -22.96
CA LEU A 500 1.21 -33.69 -23.52
C LEU A 500 1.39 -32.78 -24.73
N GLU A 501 0.36 -32.63 -25.58
CA GLU A 501 0.35 -31.65 -26.67
C GLU A 501 0.41 -30.22 -26.13
N TYR A 502 -0.36 -29.91 -25.09
CA TYR A 502 -0.38 -28.59 -24.45
C TYR A 502 0.98 -28.26 -23.80
N ALA A 503 1.53 -29.16 -22.99
CA ALA A 503 2.85 -29.02 -22.39
C ALA A 503 3.92 -28.79 -23.47
N ARG A 504 3.88 -29.56 -24.57
CA ARG A 504 4.79 -29.37 -25.70
C ARG A 504 4.67 -28.00 -26.33
N PHE A 505 3.45 -27.49 -26.49
CA PHE A 505 3.20 -26.17 -27.05
C PHE A 505 3.81 -25.08 -26.16
N ILE A 506 3.52 -25.10 -24.86
CA ILE A 506 4.02 -24.11 -23.89
C ILE A 506 5.55 -24.16 -23.79
N VAL A 507 6.14 -25.34 -23.54
CA VAL A 507 7.59 -25.48 -23.34
C VAL A 507 8.36 -25.08 -24.60
N ARG A 508 7.85 -25.44 -25.79
CA ARG A 508 8.48 -25.03 -27.05
C ARG A 508 8.44 -23.52 -27.24
N HIS A 509 7.33 -22.87 -26.89
CA HIS A 509 7.15 -21.42 -27.06
C HIS A 509 8.04 -20.63 -26.09
N PHE A 510 8.16 -21.09 -24.86
CA PHE A 510 8.92 -20.41 -23.80
C PHE A 510 10.32 -20.97 -23.56
N LYS A 511 10.82 -21.82 -24.46
CA LYS A 511 12.17 -22.41 -24.39
C LYS A 511 13.24 -21.35 -24.07
N GLY A 512 14.01 -21.59 -23.02
CA GLY A 512 15.08 -20.70 -22.55
C GLY A 512 14.61 -19.38 -21.92
N ARG A 513 13.31 -19.22 -21.64
CA ARG A 513 12.73 -18.08 -20.89
C ARG A 513 12.06 -18.50 -19.59
N ILE A 514 11.81 -19.79 -19.38
CA ILE A 514 11.22 -20.32 -18.15
C ILE A 514 12.21 -21.33 -17.58
N ASP A 515 12.54 -21.16 -16.30
CA ASP A 515 13.53 -21.97 -15.61
C ASP A 515 12.92 -23.26 -15.06
N TYR A 516 11.72 -23.17 -14.51
CA TYR A 516 11.00 -24.31 -13.92
C TYR A 516 9.63 -24.50 -14.57
N TYR A 517 9.26 -25.74 -14.87
CA TYR A 517 7.90 -26.12 -15.22
C TYR A 517 7.30 -27.01 -14.13
N GLU A 518 6.21 -26.55 -13.55
CA GLU A 518 5.47 -27.27 -12.53
C GLU A 518 4.33 -28.07 -13.16
N ILE A 519 4.24 -29.36 -12.82
CA ILE A 519 3.24 -30.25 -13.38
C ILE A 519 1.95 -30.18 -12.56
N LEU A 520 1.03 -29.35 -13.07
CA LEU A 520 -0.31 -29.07 -12.52
C LEU A 520 -0.29 -28.33 -11.19
N ASN A 521 -1.46 -27.88 -10.73
CA ASN A 521 -1.67 -27.18 -9.47
C ASN A 521 -2.65 -27.96 -8.59
N GLU A 522 -2.35 -28.13 -7.30
CA GLU A 522 -3.24 -28.71 -6.29
C GLU A 522 -3.93 -30.02 -6.71
N THR A 523 -3.14 -31.02 -7.05
CA THR A 523 -3.57 -32.23 -7.79
C THR A 523 -4.45 -33.21 -7.01
N PHE A 524 -4.92 -32.85 -5.81
CA PHE A 524 -5.79 -33.68 -4.99
C PHE A 524 -6.82 -32.85 -4.23
N PHE A 525 -8.10 -33.06 -4.56
CA PHE A 525 -9.22 -32.59 -3.75
C PHE A 525 -10.25 -33.70 -3.60
N SER A 526 -10.89 -33.76 -2.42
CA SER A 526 -11.98 -34.71 -2.23
C SER A 526 -13.10 -34.51 -3.26
N GLU A 527 -13.80 -35.59 -3.65
CA GLU A 527 -14.90 -35.55 -4.63
C GLU A 527 -16.08 -34.63 -4.23
N PHE A 528 -16.11 -34.16 -2.98
CA PHE A 528 -17.12 -33.24 -2.45
C PHE A 528 -16.65 -31.77 -2.42
N SER A 529 -15.42 -31.49 -2.86
CA SER A 529 -14.89 -30.13 -2.99
C SER A 529 -15.45 -29.43 -4.23
N HIS A 530 -15.55 -28.10 -4.17
CA HIS A 530 -15.81 -27.26 -5.34
C HIS A 530 -14.63 -27.24 -6.32
N PHE A 531 -13.44 -27.66 -5.87
CA PHE A 531 -12.25 -27.91 -6.67
C PHE A 531 -12.13 -29.37 -7.17
N SER A 532 -13.19 -30.18 -7.09
CA SER A 532 -13.11 -31.64 -7.34
C SER A 532 -12.62 -32.02 -8.75
N GLN A 533 -12.66 -31.11 -9.72
CA GLN A 533 -12.07 -31.29 -11.03
C GLN A 533 -10.54 -31.33 -11.01
N GLN A 534 -9.88 -30.96 -9.91
CA GLN A 534 -8.43 -31.10 -9.71
C GLN A 534 -8.02 -32.48 -9.19
N ASN A 535 -8.97 -33.37 -8.87
CA ASN A 535 -8.67 -34.67 -8.28
C ASN A 535 -7.95 -35.61 -9.26
N ILE A 536 -6.74 -36.06 -8.91
CA ILE A 536 -5.94 -37.04 -9.67
C ILE A 536 -5.46 -38.12 -8.71
N GLU A 537 -5.60 -39.40 -9.03
CA GLU A 537 -5.03 -40.45 -8.17
C GLU A 537 -3.51 -40.46 -8.24
N VAL A 538 -2.85 -40.90 -7.17
CA VAL A 538 -1.38 -40.94 -7.08
C VAL A 538 -0.74 -41.70 -8.25
N SER A 539 -1.28 -42.86 -8.63
CA SER A 539 -0.71 -43.65 -9.75
C SER A 539 -0.89 -42.96 -11.10
N ASP A 540 -2.01 -42.27 -11.29
CA ASP A 540 -2.31 -41.56 -12.54
C ASP A 540 -1.42 -40.30 -12.63
N TYR A 541 -1.20 -39.60 -11.51
CA TYR A 541 -0.27 -38.47 -11.44
C TYR A 541 1.19 -38.89 -11.71
N ILE A 542 1.66 -40.00 -11.12
CA ILE A 542 3.01 -40.53 -11.38
C ILE A 542 3.20 -40.83 -12.88
N GLU A 543 2.21 -41.44 -13.54
CA GLU A 543 2.27 -41.72 -14.98
C GLU A 543 2.30 -40.43 -15.82
N VAL A 544 1.46 -39.45 -15.49
CA VAL A 544 1.45 -38.14 -16.15
C VAL A 544 2.80 -37.46 -16.00
N VAL A 545 3.36 -37.41 -14.78
CA VAL A 545 4.67 -36.80 -14.51
C VAL A 545 5.76 -37.42 -15.38
N ARG A 546 5.86 -38.75 -15.41
CA ARG A 546 6.86 -39.45 -16.23
C ARG A 546 6.82 -39.03 -17.70
N ARG A 547 5.62 -38.90 -18.26
CA ARG A 547 5.43 -38.55 -19.68
C ARG A 547 5.64 -37.07 -19.95
N VAL A 548 5.22 -36.19 -19.06
CA VAL A 548 5.40 -34.74 -19.19
C VAL A 548 6.87 -34.36 -19.05
N VAL A 549 7.62 -34.97 -18.13
CA VAL A 549 9.08 -34.79 -17.99
C VAL A 549 9.79 -35.12 -19.31
N GLU A 550 9.41 -36.19 -19.99
CA GLU A 550 9.95 -36.53 -21.32
C GLU A 550 9.63 -35.45 -22.37
N VAL A 551 8.44 -34.85 -22.32
CA VAL A 551 8.06 -33.74 -23.21
C VAL A 551 8.86 -32.48 -22.92
N ILE A 552 8.96 -32.09 -21.65
CA ILE A 552 9.69 -30.89 -21.21
C ILE A 552 11.14 -31.00 -21.68
N HIS A 553 11.86 -32.04 -21.30
CA HIS A 553 13.29 -32.18 -21.67
C HIS A 553 13.52 -32.41 -23.17
N ALA A 554 12.54 -32.91 -23.92
CA ALA A 554 12.66 -33.02 -25.37
C ALA A 554 12.58 -31.65 -26.07
N GLU A 555 11.77 -30.72 -25.55
CA GLU A 555 11.65 -29.36 -26.09
C GLU A 555 12.72 -28.43 -25.49
N ASP A 556 12.96 -28.51 -24.18
CA ASP A 556 13.96 -27.72 -23.43
C ASP A 556 14.75 -28.59 -22.42
N PRO A 557 15.95 -29.09 -22.81
CA PRO A 557 16.75 -29.98 -21.96
C PRO A 557 17.29 -29.37 -20.66
N GLU A 558 17.31 -28.04 -20.53
CA GLU A 558 17.85 -27.35 -19.37
C GLU A 558 16.76 -26.92 -18.37
N ALA A 559 15.48 -27.02 -18.77
CA ALA A 559 14.37 -26.63 -17.92
C ALA A 559 14.18 -27.64 -16.78
N LYS A 560 13.94 -27.12 -15.57
CA LYS A 560 13.73 -27.90 -14.36
C LYS A 560 12.26 -28.30 -14.22
N VAL A 561 11.98 -29.41 -13.54
CA VAL A 561 10.62 -29.90 -13.30
C VAL A 561 10.24 -29.87 -11.82
N ILE A 562 9.10 -29.24 -11.49
CA ILE A 562 8.51 -29.19 -10.15
C ILE A 562 7.33 -30.18 -10.05
N VAL A 563 7.24 -30.90 -8.93
CA VAL A 563 6.10 -31.78 -8.57
C VAL A 563 5.73 -31.64 -7.09
N GLY A 564 4.59 -32.20 -6.69
CA GLY A 564 4.21 -32.32 -5.28
C GLY A 564 3.38 -31.15 -4.76
N SER A 565 2.83 -30.31 -5.61
CA SER A 565 2.02 -29.15 -5.19
C SER A 565 0.63 -29.57 -4.68
N ALA A 566 0.52 -30.51 -3.74
CA ALA A 566 -0.75 -30.91 -3.14
C ALA A 566 -1.32 -29.79 -2.27
N PRO A 567 -2.65 -29.56 -2.28
CA PRO A 567 -3.25 -28.47 -1.54
C PRO A 567 -3.15 -28.72 -0.05
N GLY A 568 -2.73 -27.71 0.71
CA GLY A 568 -2.91 -27.64 2.16
C GLY A 568 -2.61 -28.95 2.89
N ILE A 569 -1.33 -29.35 2.96
CA ILE A 569 -0.90 -30.62 3.62
C ILE A 569 -1.17 -30.66 5.14
N PHE A 570 -1.89 -29.66 5.65
CA PHE A 570 -2.47 -29.66 6.98
C PHE A 570 -3.69 -30.60 7.08
N ASP A 571 -4.38 -30.84 5.96
CA ASP A 571 -5.37 -31.89 5.87
C ASP A 571 -4.68 -33.26 5.78
N ARG A 572 -5.19 -34.23 6.55
CA ARG A 572 -4.59 -35.56 6.64
C ARG A 572 -4.55 -36.26 5.28
N ASP A 573 -5.60 -36.12 4.49
CA ASP A 573 -5.74 -36.85 3.23
C ASP A 573 -4.87 -36.18 2.15
N CYS A 574 -4.79 -34.85 2.13
CA CYS A 574 -3.81 -34.13 1.31
C CYS A 574 -2.35 -34.45 1.69
N ALA A 575 -2.03 -34.53 2.99
CA ALA A 575 -0.70 -34.95 3.44
C ALA A 575 -0.37 -36.38 3.00
N ALA A 576 -1.32 -37.30 3.15
CA ALA A 576 -1.13 -38.69 2.72
C ALA A 576 -0.89 -38.77 1.21
N TYR A 577 -1.60 -37.96 0.41
CA TYR A 577 -1.38 -37.85 -1.01
C TYR A 577 0.03 -37.33 -1.32
N GLN A 578 0.44 -36.23 -0.67
CA GLN A 578 1.77 -35.65 -0.83
C GLN A 578 2.87 -36.68 -0.59
N PHE A 579 2.85 -37.34 0.57
CA PHE A 579 3.87 -38.35 0.88
C PHE A 579 3.83 -39.54 -0.07
N ALA A 580 2.67 -39.94 -0.58
CA ALA A 580 2.59 -41.02 -1.56
C ALA A 580 3.26 -40.65 -2.90
N VAL A 581 3.15 -39.39 -3.33
CA VAL A 581 3.89 -38.86 -4.49
C VAL A 581 5.40 -38.85 -4.22
N LEU A 582 5.81 -38.34 -3.05
CA LEU A 582 7.22 -38.26 -2.66
C LEU A 582 7.87 -39.63 -2.43
N SER A 583 7.09 -40.67 -2.14
CA SER A 583 7.58 -42.05 -2.00
C SER A 583 7.74 -42.80 -3.33
N SER A 584 7.67 -42.11 -4.47
CA SER A 584 7.79 -42.73 -5.79
C SER A 584 9.25 -42.81 -6.25
N ASP A 585 9.79 -44.03 -6.27
CA ASP A 585 11.10 -44.34 -6.90
C ASP A 585 11.13 -44.07 -8.42
N GLU A 586 9.97 -43.80 -9.03
CA GLU A 586 9.84 -43.58 -10.47
C GLU A 586 10.02 -42.13 -10.88
N ILE A 587 9.55 -41.18 -10.06
CA ILE A 587 9.56 -39.75 -10.40
C ILE A 587 10.57 -38.94 -9.57
N MET A 588 10.83 -39.29 -8.31
CA MET A 588 11.79 -38.55 -7.48
C MET A 588 13.20 -38.46 -8.09
N PRO A 589 13.74 -39.49 -8.79
CA PRO A 589 15.06 -39.37 -9.42
C PRO A 589 15.10 -38.55 -10.72
N ILE A 590 13.96 -38.14 -11.27
CA ILE A 590 13.88 -37.48 -12.60
C ILE A 590 13.27 -36.07 -12.57
N VAL A 591 12.98 -35.54 -11.38
CA VAL A 591 12.46 -34.19 -11.16
C VAL A 591 13.49 -33.36 -10.39
N ASP A 592 13.39 -32.04 -10.51
CA ASP A 592 14.39 -31.09 -10.02
C ASP A 592 13.93 -30.30 -8.80
N ALA A 593 12.63 -30.30 -8.54
CA ALA A 593 12.05 -29.58 -7.41
C ALA A 593 10.82 -30.29 -6.84
N VAL A 594 10.66 -30.19 -5.53
CA VAL A 594 9.46 -30.63 -4.80
C VAL A 594 8.83 -29.40 -4.15
N ALA A 595 7.56 -29.16 -4.46
CA ALA A 595 6.77 -28.07 -3.91
C ALA A 595 5.72 -28.55 -2.90
N TRP A 596 5.12 -27.61 -2.16
CA TRP A 596 3.92 -27.80 -1.34
C TRP A 596 3.26 -26.47 -0.99
N HIS A 597 1.98 -26.50 -0.62
CA HIS A 597 1.20 -25.31 -0.29
C HIS A 597 0.95 -25.20 1.22
N MET A 598 1.89 -24.58 1.95
CA MET A 598 1.70 -24.09 3.32
C MET A 598 2.88 -23.26 3.84
N GLY A 599 2.58 -22.38 4.78
CA GLY A 599 3.58 -21.78 5.68
C GLY A 599 3.74 -22.53 7.00
N SER A 600 4.65 -22.03 7.82
CA SER A 600 5.13 -22.70 9.03
C SER A 600 4.25 -22.57 10.28
N TYR A 601 3.23 -21.70 10.21
CA TYR A 601 2.45 -21.30 11.37
C TYR A 601 0.97 -21.61 11.16
N PRO A 602 0.24 -21.93 12.23
CA PRO A 602 -1.11 -22.47 12.13
C PRO A 602 -2.03 -21.53 11.33
N MET A 603 -2.58 -22.09 10.26
CA MET A 603 -3.72 -21.53 9.56
C MET A 603 -4.98 -21.78 10.40
N PRO A 604 -5.87 -20.79 10.54
CA PRO A 604 -6.90 -20.81 11.57
C PRO A 604 -8.17 -21.55 11.10
N PHE A 605 -8.00 -22.71 10.47
CA PHE A 605 -9.10 -23.62 10.17
C PHE A 605 -9.51 -24.32 11.47
N GLY A 606 -10.42 -23.69 12.22
CA GLY A 606 -10.89 -24.06 13.57
C GLY A 606 -11.59 -25.42 13.71
N GLY A 607 -10.89 -26.52 13.42
CA GLY A 607 -11.20 -27.87 13.87
C GLY A 607 -10.20 -28.34 14.94
N PRO A 608 -10.42 -29.52 15.57
CA PRO A 608 -9.44 -30.12 16.48
C PRO A 608 -8.24 -30.65 15.66
N ILE A 609 -7.47 -29.75 15.06
CA ILE A 609 -6.24 -30.09 14.33
C ILE A 609 -5.07 -29.75 15.25
N SER A 610 -4.91 -30.60 16.26
CA SER A 610 -3.76 -30.62 17.16
C SER A 610 -2.53 -31.32 16.56
N TYR A 611 -2.43 -31.41 15.23
CA TYR A 611 -1.37 -32.18 14.56
C TYR A 611 -0.23 -31.32 13.98
N LEU A 612 -0.44 -30.03 13.70
CA LEU A 612 0.56 -29.20 12.97
C LEU A 612 1.18 -28.09 13.82
N TYR A 613 1.19 -28.28 15.13
CA TYR A 613 2.25 -27.71 15.96
C TYR A 613 3.64 -28.36 15.68
N GLN A 614 3.73 -29.18 14.65
CA GLN A 614 4.92 -29.94 14.26
C GLN A 614 5.33 -29.63 12.80
N VAL A 615 5.26 -28.36 12.40
CA VAL A 615 5.78 -27.93 11.08
C VAL A 615 7.26 -28.28 10.94
N PRO A 616 8.15 -28.04 11.92
CA PRO A 616 9.55 -28.42 11.80
C PRO A 616 9.72 -29.91 11.49
N GLU A 617 8.93 -30.78 12.13
CA GLU A 617 8.93 -32.22 11.85
C GLU A 617 8.35 -32.53 10.48
N THR A 618 7.25 -31.87 10.07
CA THR A 618 6.62 -32.08 8.75
C THR A 618 7.58 -31.75 7.62
N LEU A 619 8.31 -30.64 7.70
CA LEU A 619 9.34 -30.27 6.72
C LEU A 619 10.46 -31.31 6.67
N VAL A 620 10.94 -31.78 7.85
CA VAL A 620 11.93 -32.88 7.90
C VAL A 620 11.38 -34.16 7.24
N TYR A 621 10.10 -34.48 7.42
CA TYR A 621 9.50 -35.65 6.78
C TYR A 621 9.38 -35.49 5.26
N ILE A 622 9.01 -34.32 4.75
CA ILE A 622 8.97 -34.04 3.30
C ILE A 622 10.36 -34.25 2.71
N GLU A 623 11.36 -33.58 3.29
CA GLU A 623 12.75 -33.64 2.85
C GLU A 623 13.26 -35.09 2.86
N SER A 624 13.17 -35.76 4.01
CA SER A 624 13.68 -37.13 4.17
C SER A 624 12.96 -38.12 3.25
N THR A 625 11.64 -38.04 3.10
CA THR A 625 10.89 -38.96 2.22
C THR A 625 11.35 -38.82 0.78
N ALA A 626 11.39 -37.60 0.23
CA ALA A 626 11.84 -37.41 -1.15
C ALA A 626 13.29 -37.87 -1.36
N ARG A 627 14.19 -37.54 -0.42
CA ARG A 627 15.62 -37.94 -0.49
C ARG A 627 15.82 -39.46 -0.39
N GLU A 628 15.04 -40.16 0.44
CA GLU A 628 15.07 -41.62 0.57
C GLU A 628 14.71 -42.32 -0.76
N HIS A 629 13.89 -41.67 -1.58
CA HIS A 629 13.45 -42.13 -2.90
C HIS A 629 14.27 -41.54 -4.07
N GLY A 630 15.46 -41.00 -3.79
CA GLY A 630 16.45 -40.64 -4.81
C GLY A 630 16.37 -39.20 -5.33
N PHE A 631 15.54 -38.34 -4.74
CA PHE A 631 15.48 -36.92 -5.09
C PHE A 631 16.78 -36.19 -4.71
N THR A 632 17.31 -35.34 -5.59
CA THR A 632 18.52 -34.51 -5.32
C THR A 632 18.33 -33.02 -5.57
N GLY A 633 17.12 -32.61 -5.97
CA GLY A 633 16.79 -31.24 -6.35
C GLY A 633 16.42 -30.33 -5.19
N GLU A 634 15.74 -29.23 -5.50
CA GLU A 634 15.38 -28.15 -4.57
C GLU A 634 14.00 -28.36 -3.92
N PHE A 635 13.73 -27.63 -2.84
CA PHE A 635 12.43 -27.65 -2.15
C PHE A 635 11.81 -26.26 -2.21
N ILE A 636 10.49 -26.18 -2.43
CA ILE A 636 9.77 -24.93 -2.66
C ILE A 636 8.52 -24.88 -1.77
N ALA A 637 8.45 -23.92 -0.86
CA ALA A 637 7.20 -23.58 -0.18
C ALA A 637 6.46 -22.55 -1.02
N GLU A 638 5.53 -23.03 -1.85
CA GLU A 638 5.10 -22.31 -3.06
C GLU A 638 3.95 -21.31 -2.82
N GLU A 639 3.13 -21.59 -1.81
CA GLU A 639 1.94 -20.80 -1.47
C GLU A 639 1.88 -20.47 0.03
N LEU A 640 2.73 -19.53 0.46
CA LEU A 640 2.67 -18.94 1.79
C LEU A 640 1.52 -17.93 1.85
N GLY A 641 0.58 -18.11 2.79
CA GLY A 641 -0.63 -17.29 2.87
C GLY A 641 -1.14 -17.08 4.30
N TRP A 642 -1.43 -15.83 4.69
CA TRP A 642 -2.22 -15.49 5.88
C TRP A 642 -3.28 -14.43 5.50
N PRO A 643 -4.56 -14.81 5.30
CA PRO A 643 -5.57 -13.91 4.78
C PRO A 643 -5.88 -12.78 5.76
N THR A 644 -6.11 -11.58 5.23
CA THR A 644 -6.43 -10.36 6.00
C THR A 644 -7.72 -9.73 5.47
N GLU A 645 -8.20 -8.66 6.10
CA GLU A 645 -9.36 -7.91 5.61
C GLU A 645 -9.16 -7.31 4.20
N HIS A 646 -7.92 -6.99 3.84
CA HIS A 646 -7.56 -6.50 2.52
C HIS A 646 -7.43 -7.61 1.49
N ASN A 647 -7.35 -8.86 1.94
CA ASN A 647 -7.24 -10.00 1.06
C ASN A 647 -7.89 -11.25 1.69
N PRO A 648 -9.24 -11.24 1.78
CA PRO A 648 -9.97 -12.28 2.47
C PRO A 648 -9.93 -13.58 1.67
N SER A 649 -9.74 -14.71 2.36
CA SER A 649 -9.89 -16.02 1.72
C SER A 649 -11.36 -16.24 1.33
N PRO A 650 -11.68 -16.57 0.05
CA PRO A 650 -13.04 -16.88 -0.39
C PRO A 650 -13.66 -18.07 0.35
N SER A 651 -12.83 -19.03 0.79
CA SER A 651 -13.27 -20.24 1.49
C SER A 651 -13.51 -20.01 2.99
N THR A 652 -12.89 -18.98 3.58
CA THR A 652 -13.05 -18.62 5.00
C THR A 652 -13.11 -17.10 5.24
N PRO A 653 -14.07 -16.38 4.64
CA PRO A 653 -14.13 -14.92 4.72
C PRO A 653 -14.44 -14.38 6.12
N TRP A 654 -14.86 -15.24 7.06
CA TRP A 654 -15.13 -14.89 8.45
C TRP A 654 -13.91 -15.03 9.37
N PHE A 655 -12.74 -15.43 8.85
CA PHE A 655 -11.52 -15.56 9.64
C PHE A 655 -10.34 -14.89 8.94
N MET A 656 -9.86 -13.80 9.54
CA MET A 656 -8.80 -12.94 8.98
C MET A 656 -7.81 -12.56 10.07
N PHE A 657 -6.54 -12.52 9.70
CA PHE A 657 -5.47 -11.95 10.51
C PHE A 657 -5.46 -10.41 10.35
N SER A 658 -4.94 -9.71 11.35
CA SER A 658 -4.51 -8.34 11.12
C SER A 658 -3.31 -8.33 10.15
N GLU A 659 -3.07 -7.20 9.49
CA GLU A 659 -1.87 -7.01 8.67
C GLU A 659 -0.57 -7.21 9.45
N ILE A 660 -0.54 -6.78 10.72
CA ILE A 660 0.63 -6.94 11.59
C ILE A 660 0.87 -8.42 11.87
N LEU A 661 -0.16 -9.17 12.24
CA LEU A 661 -0.02 -10.58 12.58
C LEU A 661 0.36 -11.42 11.36
N ALA A 662 -0.22 -11.13 10.19
CA ALA A 662 0.20 -11.74 8.93
C ALA A 662 1.68 -11.43 8.63
N ALA A 663 2.12 -10.18 8.77
CA ALA A 663 3.51 -9.78 8.54
C ALA A 663 4.51 -10.56 9.40
N LYS A 664 4.19 -10.73 10.69
CA LYS A 664 5.03 -11.51 11.61
C LYS A 664 5.15 -12.97 11.19
N TYR A 665 4.05 -13.60 10.78
CA TYR A 665 4.08 -14.99 10.34
C TYR A 665 4.76 -15.19 8.98
N TYR A 666 4.58 -14.27 8.04
CA TYR A 666 5.38 -14.24 6.81
C TYR A 666 6.86 -14.17 7.13
N GLY A 667 7.27 -13.23 7.98
CA GLY A 667 8.68 -13.05 8.32
C GLY A 667 9.31 -14.29 8.92
N ARG A 668 8.63 -14.90 9.91
CA ARG A 668 9.11 -16.14 10.54
C ARG A 668 9.16 -17.31 9.57
N SER A 669 8.09 -17.50 8.78
CA SER A 669 8.00 -18.66 7.88
C SER A 669 8.99 -18.59 6.73
N ILE A 670 9.20 -17.40 6.14
CA ILE A 670 10.22 -17.22 5.09
C ILE A 670 11.59 -17.60 5.64
N LEU A 671 11.98 -17.07 6.81
CA LEU A 671 13.28 -17.34 7.40
C LEU A 671 13.47 -18.81 7.80
N GLU A 672 12.45 -19.49 8.33
CA GLU A 672 12.53 -20.92 8.66
C GLU A 672 12.75 -21.79 7.41
N HIS A 673 12.05 -21.48 6.32
CA HIS A 673 12.20 -22.18 5.05
C HIS A 673 13.57 -21.91 4.41
N GLN A 674 13.97 -20.65 4.35
CA GLN A 674 15.27 -20.23 3.80
C GLN A 674 16.43 -20.81 4.60
N ALA A 675 16.29 -20.94 5.93
CA ALA A 675 17.30 -21.57 6.78
C ALA A 675 17.52 -23.07 6.47
N ARG A 676 16.60 -23.70 5.73
CA ARG A 676 16.72 -25.07 5.19
C ARG A 676 17.11 -25.10 3.71
N GLY A 677 17.34 -23.94 3.10
CA GLY A 677 17.66 -23.79 1.68
C GLY A 677 16.45 -23.86 0.76
N HIS A 678 15.23 -23.73 1.28
CA HIS A 678 14.01 -23.77 0.48
C HIS A 678 13.78 -22.45 -0.25
N ILE A 679 13.22 -22.51 -1.45
CA ILE A 679 12.63 -21.36 -2.13
C ILE A 679 11.27 -21.08 -1.50
N THR A 680 10.87 -19.83 -1.40
CA THR A 680 9.57 -19.42 -0.83
C THR A 680 8.80 -18.60 -1.84
N SER A 681 7.48 -18.80 -1.91
CA SER A 681 6.59 -18.02 -2.76
C SER A 681 5.29 -17.70 -2.02
N LEU A 682 4.73 -16.53 -2.33
CA LEU A 682 3.55 -15.97 -1.69
C LEU A 682 2.26 -16.36 -2.45
N ALA A 683 1.20 -16.69 -1.71
CA ALA A 683 -0.10 -17.04 -2.26
C ALA A 683 -1.00 -15.79 -2.43
N GLY A 684 -1.30 -15.45 -3.70
CA GLY A 684 -2.35 -14.52 -4.13
C GLY A 684 -2.59 -13.32 -3.20
N LEU A 685 -1.63 -12.39 -3.09
CA LEU A 685 -1.68 -11.26 -2.17
C LEU A 685 -2.34 -10.00 -2.75
N ALA A 686 -2.93 -9.16 -1.89
CA ALA A 686 -3.12 -7.74 -2.21
C ALA A 686 -1.76 -7.03 -2.08
N TYR A 687 -1.22 -6.61 -3.22
CA TYR A 687 0.13 -6.04 -3.39
C TYR A 687 0.19 -4.52 -3.18
N GLU A 688 -0.44 -4.01 -2.12
CA GLU A 688 -0.38 -2.58 -1.84
C GLU A 688 0.87 -2.24 -1.04
N ALA A 689 1.67 -1.30 -1.58
CA ALA A 689 2.78 -0.70 -0.87
C ALA A 689 2.26 -0.02 0.41
N GLY A 690 2.92 -0.27 1.53
CA GLY A 690 2.54 0.26 2.85
C GLY A 690 1.83 -0.75 3.76
N PHE A 691 1.37 -1.90 3.25
CA PHE A 691 0.92 -2.98 4.12
C PHE A 691 2.09 -3.59 4.91
N PRO A 692 1.98 -3.74 6.25
CA PRO A 692 3.04 -4.33 7.09
C PRO A 692 3.61 -5.65 6.57
N LYS A 693 2.77 -6.52 5.98
CA LYS A 693 3.24 -7.79 5.39
C LYS A 693 4.20 -7.58 4.23
N MET A 694 3.90 -6.64 3.33
CA MET A 694 4.75 -6.35 2.18
C MET A 694 6.03 -5.63 2.60
N THR A 695 5.98 -4.81 3.66
CA THR A 695 7.17 -4.23 4.29
C THR A 695 8.13 -5.30 4.79
N VAL A 696 7.63 -6.28 5.57
CA VAL A 696 8.45 -7.40 6.07
C VAL A 696 9.05 -8.21 4.93
N ILE A 697 8.23 -8.55 3.93
CA ILE A 697 8.66 -9.34 2.76
C ILE A 697 9.75 -8.61 1.99
N SER A 698 9.57 -7.33 1.67
CA SER A 698 10.54 -6.54 0.91
C SER A 698 11.85 -6.35 1.68
N ASN A 699 11.76 -6.16 3.00
CA ASN A 699 12.94 -6.06 3.85
C ASN A 699 13.72 -7.38 3.87
N LEU A 700 13.02 -8.52 3.99
CA LEU A 700 13.64 -9.83 3.92
C LEU A 700 14.23 -10.14 2.54
N ALA A 701 13.55 -9.76 1.46
CA ALA A 701 14.07 -9.89 0.10
C ALA A 701 15.44 -9.21 -0.06
N THR A 702 15.62 -8.03 0.53
CA THR A 702 16.90 -7.31 0.53
C THR A 702 17.94 -7.97 1.45
N LEU A 703 17.51 -8.45 2.62
CA LEU A 703 18.42 -9.05 3.61
C LEU A 703 18.90 -10.45 3.21
N LEU A 704 18.08 -11.21 2.47
CA LEU A 704 18.37 -12.58 2.05
C LEU A 704 19.05 -12.65 0.68
N ASP A 705 19.27 -11.52 0.01
CA ASP A 705 20.01 -11.50 -1.26
C ASP A 705 21.41 -12.14 -1.08
N GLN A 706 21.65 -13.21 -1.84
CA GLN A 706 22.86 -14.04 -1.78
C GLN A 706 23.20 -14.60 -0.39
N ALA A 707 22.22 -14.67 0.52
CA ALA A 707 22.41 -15.24 1.84
C ALA A 707 22.21 -16.76 1.79
N GLU A 708 23.23 -17.51 2.19
CA GLU A 708 23.16 -18.97 2.24
C GLU A 708 23.00 -19.45 3.69
N PRO A 709 22.13 -20.42 3.98
CA PRO A 709 21.93 -20.92 5.34
C PRO A 709 23.21 -21.57 5.88
N VAL A 710 23.57 -21.25 7.12
CA VAL A 710 24.76 -21.78 7.79
C VAL A 710 24.43 -22.25 9.22
N SER A 711 25.04 -23.34 9.65
CA SER A 711 24.93 -23.79 11.04
C SER A 711 26.00 -23.11 11.90
N LEU A 712 25.58 -22.31 12.88
CA LEU A 712 26.45 -21.67 13.86
C LEU A 712 26.15 -22.14 15.28
N ASP A 713 27.18 -22.23 16.11
CA ASP A 713 27.01 -22.40 17.55
C ASP A 713 26.51 -21.08 18.14
N ILE A 714 25.21 -20.96 18.41
CA ILE A 714 24.60 -19.76 18.99
C ILE A 714 24.26 -20.04 20.46
N SER A 715 24.83 -19.26 21.36
CA SER A 715 24.49 -19.32 22.79
C SER A 715 23.72 -18.07 23.20
N LEU A 716 22.51 -18.29 23.72
CA LEU A 716 21.63 -17.28 24.30
C LEU A 716 21.64 -17.39 25.83
N ASP A 717 21.24 -16.34 26.56
CA ASP A 717 21.13 -16.43 28.01
C ASP A 717 20.03 -17.43 28.41
N SER A 718 20.39 -18.38 29.28
CA SER A 718 19.52 -19.43 29.83
C SER A 718 18.30 -18.93 30.60
N SER A 719 18.19 -17.63 30.86
CA SER A 719 17.05 -17.00 31.53
C SER A 719 15.84 -16.80 30.61
N VAL A 720 16.01 -16.99 29.29
CA VAL A 720 14.97 -16.84 28.27
C VAL A 720 14.78 -18.18 27.55
N ASP A 721 13.73 -18.91 27.93
CA ASP A 721 13.31 -20.11 27.19
C ASP A 721 12.54 -19.69 25.91
N ASN A 722 12.62 -20.48 24.84
CA ASN A 722 11.87 -20.34 23.57
C ASN A 722 12.27 -19.18 22.63
N ILE A 723 13.56 -19.01 22.34
CA ILE A 723 14.01 -18.20 21.21
C ILE A 723 14.44 -19.10 20.06
N ASP A 724 13.85 -18.89 18.88
CA ASP A 724 14.33 -19.46 17.63
C ASP A 724 15.45 -18.59 17.07
N ALA A 725 16.47 -19.25 16.49
CA ALA A 725 17.64 -18.59 15.94
C ALA A 725 18.10 -19.29 14.66
N TYR A 726 18.23 -18.52 13.57
CA TYR A 726 18.67 -19.01 12.27
C TYR A 726 19.78 -18.13 11.72
N ALA A 727 20.81 -18.73 11.15
CA ALA A 727 21.99 -18.03 10.66
C ALA A 727 22.19 -18.23 9.16
N PHE A 728 22.69 -17.19 8.52
CA PHE A 728 23.03 -17.15 7.10
C PHE A 728 24.41 -16.51 6.93
N GLU A 729 25.13 -16.91 5.89
CA GLU A 729 26.43 -16.39 5.50
C GLU A 729 26.36 -15.78 4.10
N TYR A 730 27.00 -14.62 3.92
CA TYR A 730 27.15 -13.98 2.62
C TYR A 730 28.50 -14.36 1.99
N ASN A 731 28.61 -14.18 0.67
CA ASN A 731 29.83 -14.49 -0.09
C ASN A 731 31.10 -13.74 0.40
N ASP A 732 30.94 -12.61 1.08
CA ASP A 732 32.05 -11.83 1.65
C ASP A 732 32.46 -12.29 3.07
N GLY A 733 31.79 -13.32 3.61
CA GLY A 733 31.97 -13.84 4.96
C GLY A 733 31.17 -13.10 6.03
N GLY A 734 30.38 -12.10 5.66
CA GLY A 734 29.40 -11.47 6.55
C GLY A 734 28.36 -12.49 7.00
N LEU A 735 27.76 -12.25 8.17
CA LEU A 735 26.73 -13.12 8.73
C LEU A 735 25.43 -12.36 8.95
N MET A 736 24.32 -13.06 8.80
CA MET A 736 23.00 -12.63 9.23
C MET A 736 22.47 -13.62 10.26
N LEU A 737 21.98 -13.11 11.39
CA LEU A 737 21.31 -13.92 12.41
C LEU A 737 19.89 -13.41 12.62
N ALA A 738 18.90 -14.26 12.43
CA ALA A 738 17.50 -13.97 12.72
C ALA A 738 17.09 -14.58 14.07
N LEU A 739 16.40 -13.79 14.91
CA LEU A 739 16.00 -14.18 16.26
C LEU A 739 14.55 -13.76 16.56
N TRP A 740 13.74 -14.65 17.13
CA TRP A 740 12.41 -14.31 17.65
C TRP A 740 11.98 -15.23 18.80
N LEU A 741 11.00 -14.77 19.57
CA LEU A 741 10.29 -15.56 20.57
C LEU A 741 9.32 -16.51 19.86
N ASP A 742 9.56 -17.81 20.00
CA ASP A 742 8.67 -18.85 19.49
C ASP A 742 7.32 -18.84 20.24
N GLY A 743 6.28 -19.36 19.60
CA GLY A 743 4.89 -19.34 20.06
C GLY A 743 4.00 -18.36 19.28
N PHE A 744 2.78 -18.13 19.77
CA PHE A 744 1.82 -17.27 19.09
C PHE A 744 2.26 -15.81 19.08
N ALA A 745 2.28 -15.21 17.90
CA ALA A 745 2.43 -13.78 17.74
C ALA A 745 1.16 -13.04 18.15
N SER A 746 1.32 -11.79 18.58
CA SER A 746 0.26 -10.87 18.98
C SER A 746 0.12 -9.71 18.00
N ASP A 747 -1.03 -9.03 17.99
CA ASP A 747 -1.26 -7.81 17.20
C ASP A 747 -0.53 -6.58 17.75
N THR A 748 0.04 -6.66 18.94
CA THR A 748 0.87 -5.61 19.52
C THR A 748 2.34 -5.87 19.22
N ASN A 749 3.24 -4.97 19.57
CA ASN A 749 4.69 -5.17 19.41
C ASN A 749 5.33 -6.24 20.30
N GLY A 750 4.49 -7.07 20.93
CA GLY A 750 4.87 -8.13 21.84
C GLY A 750 5.54 -7.63 23.11
N ILE A 751 5.78 -8.55 24.04
CA ILE A 751 6.74 -8.32 25.12
C ILE A 751 8.13 -8.51 24.51
N ALA A 752 8.96 -7.48 24.55
CA ALA A 752 10.37 -7.65 24.20
C ALA A 752 11.12 -8.28 25.38
N VAL A 753 11.92 -9.31 25.10
CA VAL A 753 12.79 -9.94 26.09
C VAL A 753 14.25 -9.62 25.77
N SER A 754 14.99 -9.15 26.76
CA SER A 754 16.41 -8.86 26.63
C SER A 754 17.24 -10.13 26.77
N THR A 755 18.14 -10.42 25.84
CA THR A 755 19.09 -11.55 25.91
C THR A 755 20.48 -11.15 25.43
N THR A 756 21.49 -11.92 25.83
CA THR A 756 22.85 -11.78 25.28
C THR A 756 23.09 -12.86 24.25
N VAL A 757 23.43 -12.46 23.02
CA VAL A 757 23.82 -13.37 21.94
C VAL A 757 25.32 -13.58 21.99
N THR A 758 25.77 -14.83 22.09
CA THR A 758 27.19 -15.20 22.03
C THR A 758 27.44 -16.12 20.84
N LEU A 759 28.37 -15.71 19.97
CA LEU A 759 28.83 -16.48 18.82
C LEU A 759 30.32 -16.84 19.03
N PRO A 760 30.63 -18.09 19.38
CA PRO A 760 32.01 -18.56 19.51
C PRO A 760 32.77 -18.40 18.19
N GLU A 761 34.07 -18.13 18.29
CA GLU A 761 34.99 -18.08 17.14
C GLU A 761 34.71 -17.00 16.07
N ILE A 762 33.61 -16.27 16.17
CA ILE A 762 33.30 -15.12 15.31
C ILE A 762 34.04 -13.87 15.79
N THR A 763 34.62 -13.15 14.82
CA THR A 763 35.20 -11.82 15.02
C THR A 763 34.45 -10.82 14.16
N ALA A 764 33.79 -9.85 14.81
CA ALA A 764 33.03 -8.82 14.12
C ALA A 764 33.75 -7.47 14.12
N SER A 765 33.68 -6.77 13.00
CA SER A 765 34.03 -5.35 12.91
C SER A 765 32.83 -4.45 13.20
N GLU A 766 31.62 -4.92 12.90
CA GLU A 766 30.37 -4.19 13.08
C GLU A 766 29.20 -5.15 13.33
N VAL A 767 28.22 -4.71 14.14
CA VAL A 767 26.95 -5.42 14.34
C VAL A 767 25.81 -4.43 14.21
N THR A 768 24.91 -4.65 13.27
CA THR A 768 23.74 -3.81 13.02
C THR A 768 22.48 -4.64 13.23
N GLY A 769 21.59 -4.15 14.09
CA GLY A 769 20.26 -4.73 14.28
C GLY A 769 19.30 -4.14 13.27
N VAL A 770 18.37 -4.94 12.76
CA VAL A 770 17.30 -4.51 11.85
C VAL A 770 15.97 -5.05 12.37
N ASP A 771 15.00 -4.16 12.49
CA ASP A 771 13.59 -4.47 12.72
C ASP A 771 12.88 -4.48 11.36
N ILE A 772 12.53 -5.67 10.88
CA ILE A 772 11.95 -5.85 9.55
C ILE A 772 10.49 -5.43 9.47
N LEU A 773 9.80 -5.28 10.62
CA LEU A 773 8.39 -4.87 10.65
C LEU A 773 8.27 -3.35 10.49
N PHE A 774 9.19 -2.61 11.12
CA PHE A 774 9.18 -1.14 11.13
C PHE A 774 10.23 -0.50 10.22
N SER A 775 10.99 -1.30 9.47
CA SER A 775 12.06 -0.83 8.58
C SER A 775 13.03 0.13 9.27
N ILE A 776 13.47 -0.25 10.48
CA ILE A 776 14.47 0.51 11.23
C ILE A 776 15.72 -0.34 11.45
N GLU A 777 16.87 0.30 11.48
CA GLU A 777 18.14 -0.31 11.81
C GLU A 777 18.91 0.51 12.85
N GLN A 778 19.79 -0.16 13.58
CA GLN A 778 20.58 0.46 14.63
C GLN A 778 21.93 -0.24 14.75
N LEU A 779 23.01 0.55 14.82
CA LEU A 779 24.30 0.00 15.23
C LEU A 779 24.20 -0.52 16.67
N LEU A 780 24.53 -1.79 16.89
CA LEU A 780 24.48 -2.42 18.21
C LEU A 780 25.85 -2.37 18.89
N ARG A 781 25.80 -2.30 20.22
CA ARG A 781 26.99 -2.47 21.06
C ARG A 781 27.32 -3.96 21.13
N PHE A 782 28.60 -4.29 21.02
CA PHE A 782 29.09 -5.65 21.15
C PHE A 782 30.47 -5.67 21.81
N ASP A 783 30.82 -6.80 22.40
CA ASP A 783 32.13 -7.07 22.98
C ASP A 783 32.82 -8.18 22.17
N GLN A 784 33.99 -7.88 21.62
CA GLN A 784 34.88 -8.89 21.08
C GLN A 784 35.73 -9.48 22.20
N THR A 785 35.57 -10.78 22.48
CA THR A 785 36.33 -11.49 23.53
C THR A 785 37.18 -12.61 22.94
N THR A 786 38.10 -13.16 23.74
CA THR A 786 38.86 -14.37 23.35
C THR A 786 37.98 -15.61 23.17
N ALA A 787 36.73 -15.58 23.64
CA ALA A 787 35.78 -16.66 23.50
C ALA A 787 34.84 -16.48 22.29
N GLY A 788 34.97 -15.38 21.53
CA GLY A 788 34.09 -15.01 20.43
C GLY A 788 33.37 -13.68 20.66
N LEU A 789 32.40 -13.41 19.78
CA LEU A 789 31.56 -12.22 19.77
C LEU A 789 30.44 -12.32 20.82
N LYS A 790 30.20 -11.23 21.55
CA LYS A 790 29.06 -11.10 22.46
C LYS A 790 28.28 -9.82 22.17
N ILE A 791 26.96 -9.96 21.99
CA ILE A 791 26.05 -8.85 21.73
C ILE A 791 25.07 -8.81 22.91
N PRO A 792 25.33 -7.97 23.94
CA PRO A 792 24.50 -7.92 25.13
C PRO A 792 23.15 -7.26 24.86
N ASP A 793 22.17 -7.57 25.70
CA ASP A 793 20.91 -6.84 25.83
C ASP A 793 20.09 -6.65 24.52
N VAL A 794 20.19 -7.59 23.59
CA VAL A 794 19.37 -7.61 22.36
C VAL A 794 17.91 -7.82 22.74
N LEU A 795 17.03 -6.97 22.21
CA LEU A 795 15.60 -7.03 22.46
C LEU A 795 14.94 -7.93 21.42
N VAL A 796 14.62 -9.17 21.82
CA VAL A 796 13.97 -10.17 20.99
C VAL A 796 12.45 -10.07 21.16
N ARG A 797 11.71 -10.19 20.06
CA ARG A 797 10.25 -9.99 19.98
C ARG A 797 9.54 -11.23 19.48
N ASP A 798 8.22 -11.20 19.43
CA ASP A 798 7.38 -12.22 18.79
C ASP A 798 7.39 -12.11 17.25
N TYR A 799 8.46 -11.60 16.66
CA TYR A 799 8.75 -11.59 15.23
C TYR A 799 10.25 -11.42 15.01
N PRO A 800 10.76 -11.72 13.81
CA PRO A 800 12.20 -11.75 13.58
C PRO A 800 12.84 -10.39 13.75
N ILE A 801 13.86 -10.34 14.61
CA ILE A 801 14.87 -9.29 14.64
C ILE A 801 16.12 -9.83 13.98
N ILE A 802 16.72 -9.04 13.09
CA ILE A 802 17.86 -9.46 12.30
C ILE A 802 19.12 -8.77 12.83
N LEU A 803 20.19 -9.54 13.06
CA LEU A 803 21.52 -9.02 13.36
C LEU A 803 22.42 -9.26 12.15
N ARG A 804 22.84 -8.19 11.50
CA ARG A 804 23.87 -8.21 10.47
C ARG A 804 25.23 -8.03 11.11
N ILE A 805 26.16 -8.93 10.82
CA ILE A 805 27.47 -8.99 11.44
C ILE A 805 28.51 -8.94 10.33
N ALA A 806 29.20 -7.80 10.22
CA ALA A 806 30.35 -7.70 9.32
C ALA A 806 31.56 -8.38 9.99
N THR A 807 32.14 -9.37 9.32
CA THR A 807 33.33 -10.09 9.81
C THR A 807 34.60 -9.48 9.23
N GLU A 808 35.71 -9.54 9.98
CA GLU A 808 37.00 -9.16 9.39
C GLU A 808 37.46 -10.25 8.41
N PRO A 809 38.04 -9.89 7.23
CA PRO A 809 38.59 -10.87 6.32
C PRO A 809 39.59 -11.75 7.06
N SER A 810 39.40 -13.07 7.03
CA SER A 810 40.34 -13.98 7.70
C SER A 810 41.75 -13.63 7.22
N ALA A 811 42.63 -13.26 8.16
CA ALA A 811 44.05 -13.18 7.88
C ALA A 811 44.51 -14.62 7.59
N GLN A 812 44.39 -15.06 6.33
CA GLN A 812 44.87 -16.39 5.96
C GLN A 812 46.36 -16.49 6.33
N PRO A 813 46.78 -17.58 7.01
CA PRO A 813 48.16 -17.75 7.45
C PRO A 813 49.17 -17.85 6.30
#